data_AF-A0A660QI11-F1
#
_entry.id   AF-A0A660QI11-F1
#
_cell.length_a   1.000
_cell.length_b   1.000
_cell.length_c   1.000
_cell.angle_alpha   90.00
_cell.angle_beta   90.00
_cell.angle_gamma   90.00
#
_symmetry.space_group_name_H-M   'P 1'
#
loop_
_entity.id
_entity.type
_entity.pdbx_description
1 polymer ?
#
loop_
_entity_poly.entity_id
_entity_poly.type
_entity_poly.pdbx_seq_one_letter_code
_entity_poly.pdbx_strand_id
1 'polypeptide(L)'
;MLPQYTTRGELQTQALPLETKTPCSAQGALHFQAFALYRCSMECSRQTDIVITAFNARYAHCSFGARYLLANLGELQAQSELLEFDLKVQPRIAVEKILSHNPRIVGIGCYIWNIELITKVASLLKSIRPEIKLILGGPEISYETEEQKIFRYADHVVCGEGEVEFPKLCRILLGRRAACDTEAVPQAARLPESTGFHPYEPIHQTHRKNLPHWTQDECTYFVTFHLADSIPQSRIQDYEELRRKWEEHHQPPYSEKEREQFNELFSEQVNEWLDAGAGSCCLREKELAAHVAETLLHFDGERYELDEWVAMPNHVHVLVKPLSEFKLSSILHTWKSYSAHAINKALGQKGPLWQKESYDHIVRDVDELIRIRNYIRQNPEKAGIRVDFAGSRRAACDTEAVPQAARLLPAEPVDVIQIELPYDLYSAEDIAHRAIYVEASRGCPFRCEYCMSSLDPAVRYFPEEKLFPAFEKLLDRGARSFKFVDRTFNIDIAFALKVLNFFRERYEPGMMLHFEMIPDHLPEELMEAIKQCPPGMLQFEIGIQTFNEEVAHRIKRPLDVAKIEANMRRLREETRVHIHSDLIAGLPGEDLDSFEAGFNRLLALRPQEIQVGILKRLRGAAIDHHTKEWNMVYNPHAPYEILQTSLIPFEQMQRVQRFARYWDITVNNGQFIHSAPLIWKNATPNKSLLEAGDTVPPASSG
;
A
#
# COMPACT_ATOMS: atom_id res chain seq x y z
N MET A 1 -21.24 -48.08 -0.02
CA MET A 1 -20.68 -48.90 -1.11
C MET A 1 -19.85 -47.98 -1.99
N LEU A 2 -18.62 -48.36 -2.33
CA LEU A 2 -17.77 -47.67 -3.30
C LEU A 2 -17.47 -48.65 -4.45
N PRO A 3 -17.66 -48.30 -5.72
CA PRO A 3 -17.12 -49.05 -6.84
C PRO A 3 -15.62 -48.75 -7.00
N GLN A 4 -14.80 -49.80 -7.09
CA GLN A 4 -13.40 -49.72 -7.50
C GLN A 4 -13.29 -49.86 -9.02
N TYR A 5 -12.22 -49.34 -9.65
CA TYR A 5 -11.72 -49.88 -10.93
C TYR A 5 -10.19 -49.76 -11.07
N THR A 6 -9.62 -50.61 -11.93
CA THR A 6 -8.25 -51.15 -11.86
C THR A 6 -7.80 -51.68 -13.24
N THR A 7 -6.53 -51.68 -13.66
CA THR A 7 -5.26 -51.23 -13.06
C THR A 7 -4.14 -51.18 -14.12
N ARG A 8 -3.08 -50.40 -13.85
CA ARG A 8 -1.71 -50.46 -14.42
C ARG A 8 -1.50 -50.06 -15.89
N GLY A 9 -0.35 -49.42 -16.10
CA GLY A 9 0.35 -49.26 -17.38
C GLY A 9 1.78 -48.78 -17.10
N GLU A 10 2.75 -49.69 -17.09
CA GLU A 10 4.17 -49.37 -16.87
C GLU A 10 4.83 -48.95 -18.19
N LEU A 11 5.75 -47.97 -18.15
CA LEU A 11 6.71 -47.76 -19.23
C LEU A 11 8.07 -47.32 -18.66
N GLN A 12 9.14 -47.74 -19.33
CA GLN A 12 10.48 -47.85 -18.73
C GLN A 12 11.35 -46.62 -18.96
N THR A 13 12.20 -46.30 -17.98
CA THR A 13 13.38 -45.45 -18.18
C THR A 13 14.42 -46.20 -19.01
N GLN A 14 14.88 -45.58 -20.11
CA GLN A 14 16.13 -45.96 -20.78
C GLN A 14 17.06 -44.75 -20.87
N ALA A 15 18.36 -44.99 -20.71
CA ALA A 15 19.43 -44.02 -20.86
C ALA A 15 20.53 -44.62 -21.74
N LEU A 16 21.31 -43.78 -22.43
CA LEU A 16 22.61 -44.00 -23.12
C LEU A 16 22.76 -42.91 -24.22
N PRO A 17 23.97 -42.57 -24.72
CA PRO A 17 25.31 -42.69 -24.13
C PRO A 17 26.09 -41.33 -24.14
N LEU A 18 27.36 -41.35 -23.72
CA LEU A 18 28.32 -40.23 -23.78
C LEU A 18 29.38 -40.45 -24.87
N GLU A 19 29.54 -39.50 -25.80
CA GLU A 19 30.66 -39.29 -26.75
C GLU A 19 30.40 -37.99 -27.55
N THR A 20 31.33 -37.14 -28.03
CA THR A 20 32.79 -36.98 -27.83
C THR A 20 33.19 -35.48 -28.01
N LYS A 21 34.50 -35.15 -28.10
CA LYS A 21 35.06 -33.84 -28.56
C LYS A 21 34.89 -33.73 -30.10
N THR A 22 34.91 -32.58 -30.80
CA THR A 22 35.73 -31.33 -30.78
C THR A 22 35.14 -30.37 -31.88
N PRO A 23 35.66 -29.15 -32.19
CA PRO A 23 36.26 -28.06 -31.40
C PRO A 23 35.40 -26.75 -31.43
N CYS A 24 35.87 -25.67 -30.80
CA CYS A 24 35.20 -24.36 -30.75
C CYS A 24 35.65 -23.40 -31.88
N SER A 25 34.72 -22.88 -32.70
CA SER A 25 34.81 -21.55 -33.38
C SER A 25 33.56 -21.17 -34.23
N ALA A 26 32.36 -21.03 -33.65
CA ALA A 26 31.16 -20.63 -34.44
C ALA A 26 30.02 -19.86 -33.73
N GLN A 27 29.97 -19.77 -32.40
CA GLN A 27 28.76 -19.32 -31.69
C GLN A 27 28.64 -17.81 -31.41
N GLY A 28 29.64 -16.99 -31.77
CA GLY A 28 29.61 -15.55 -31.51
C GLY A 28 28.64 -14.73 -32.38
N ALA A 29 28.23 -15.23 -33.54
CA ALA A 29 27.50 -14.44 -34.54
C ALA A 29 25.96 -14.42 -34.37
N LEU A 30 25.37 -15.45 -33.74
CA LEU A 30 23.91 -15.64 -33.75
C LEU A 30 23.14 -14.87 -32.66
N HIS A 31 23.78 -14.50 -31.54
CA HIS A 31 23.10 -13.71 -30.50
C HIS A 31 22.89 -12.23 -30.89
N PHE A 32 23.75 -11.64 -31.73
CA PHE A 32 23.64 -10.22 -32.09
C PHE A 32 22.45 -9.91 -33.01
N GLN A 33 22.02 -10.83 -33.87
CA GLN A 33 20.84 -10.62 -34.73
C GLN A 33 19.52 -10.73 -33.95
N ALA A 34 19.47 -11.54 -32.88
CA ALA A 34 18.28 -11.64 -32.03
C ALA A 34 17.97 -10.30 -31.33
N PHE A 35 18.99 -9.62 -30.79
CA PHE A 35 18.83 -8.30 -30.14
C PHE A 35 18.42 -7.19 -31.12
N ALA A 36 18.89 -7.25 -32.38
CA ALA A 36 18.49 -6.28 -33.41
C ALA A 36 17.00 -6.42 -33.79
N LEU A 37 16.52 -7.67 -33.95
CA LEU A 37 15.11 -7.95 -34.24
C LEU A 37 14.19 -7.56 -33.09
N TYR A 38 14.62 -7.76 -31.83
CA TYR A 38 13.82 -7.40 -30.65
C TYR A 38 13.55 -5.89 -30.53
N ARG A 39 14.52 -5.04 -30.94
CA ARG A 39 14.29 -3.58 -31.02
C ARG A 39 13.33 -3.19 -32.14
N CYS A 40 13.47 -3.81 -33.32
CA CYS A 40 12.66 -3.49 -34.50
C CYS A 40 11.15 -3.81 -34.31
N SER A 41 10.79 -4.69 -33.38
CA SER A 41 9.39 -4.99 -33.05
C SER A 41 8.70 -4.02 -32.08
N MET A 42 9.44 -3.14 -31.38
CA MET A 42 8.84 -2.22 -30.39
C MET A 42 8.21 -0.97 -31.00
N GLU A 43 8.55 -0.60 -32.23
CA GLU A 43 8.08 0.64 -32.88
C GLU A 43 6.59 0.59 -33.33
N CYS A 44 5.83 -0.42 -32.88
CA CYS A 44 4.36 -0.49 -33.03
C CYS A 44 3.65 -1.04 -31.76
N SER A 45 4.27 -0.98 -30.58
CA SER A 45 3.56 -1.22 -29.32
C SER A 45 2.71 0.00 -28.93
N ARG A 46 1.48 -0.20 -28.45
CA ARG A 46 0.67 0.89 -27.87
C ARG A 46 1.40 1.50 -26.68
N GLN A 47 1.73 2.78 -26.77
CA GLN A 47 2.35 3.53 -25.68
C GLN A 47 1.32 3.77 -24.57
N THR A 48 1.52 3.12 -23.41
CA THR A 48 0.65 3.24 -22.24
C THR A 48 1.19 4.33 -21.32
N ASP A 49 0.71 5.56 -21.52
CA ASP A 49 1.19 6.73 -20.78
C ASP A 49 0.67 6.74 -19.33
N ILE A 50 -0.47 6.10 -19.04
CA ILE A 50 -1.12 6.06 -17.73
C ILE A 50 -1.42 4.62 -17.32
N VAL A 51 -1.03 4.24 -16.10
CA VAL A 51 -1.44 2.97 -15.47
C VAL A 51 -2.28 3.28 -14.22
N ILE A 52 -3.54 2.85 -14.21
CA ILE A 52 -4.39 2.86 -13.01
C ILE A 52 -4.22 1.50 -12.33
N THR A 53 -4.00 1.49 -11.01
CA THR A 53 -3.77 0.27 -10.25
C THR A 53 -4.81 0.07 -9.15
N ALA A 54 -5.14 -1.20 -8.91
CA ALA A 54 -6.08 -1.57 -7.86
C ALA A 54 -5.58 -2.76 -7.05
N PHE A 55 -5.43 -2.54 -5.75
CA PHE A 55 -5.04 -3.55 -4.76
C PHE A 55 -6.25 -3.88 -3.90
N ASN A 56 -7.15 -4.72 -4.45
CA ASN A 56 -8.22 -5.49 -3.79
C ASN A 56 -9.06 -6.22 -4.87
N ALA A 57 -8.42 -6.81 -5.89
CA ALA A 57 -9.11 -7.58 -6.92
C ALA A 57 -8.94 -9.07 -6.65
N ARG A 58 -10.03 -9.84 -6.76
CA ARG A 58 -10.07 -11.28 -6.46
C ARG A 58 -10.92 -12.02 -7.48
N TYR A 59 -10.82 -13.36 -7.45
CA TYR A 59 -11.76 -14.22 -8.20
C TYR A 59 -13.24 -13.94 -7.87
N ALA A 60 -13.55 -13.38 -6.69
CA ALA A 60 -14.93 -13.04 -6.32
C ALA A 60 -15.41 -11.66 -6.83
N HIS A 61 -14.51 -10.68 -7.01
CA HIS A 61 -14.91 -9.28 -7.28
C HIS A 61 -13.80 -8.43 -7.92
N CYS A 62 -14.23 -7.40 -8.64
CA CYS A 62 -13.40 -6.44 -9.35
C CYS A 62 -13.13 -5.16 -8.56
N SER A 63 -12.10 -4.41 -8.95
CA SER A 63 -11.99 -3.00 -8.59
C SER A 63 -12.95 -2.14 -9.40
N PHE A 64 -13.90 -1.53 -8.69
CA PHE A 64 -14.99 -0.76 -9.27
C PHE A 64 -14.61 0.71 -9.50
N GLY A 65 -14.12 1.40 -8.46
CA GLY A 65 -13.67 2.80 -8.56
C GLY A 65 -12.54 3.01 -9.58
N ALA A 66 -11.62 2.05 -9.72
CA ALA A 66 -10.57 2.12 -10.74
C ALA A 66 -11.12 1.99 -12.18
N ARG A 67 -12.22 1.26 -12.38
CA ARG A 67 -12.94 1.24 -13.68
C ARG A 67 -13.73 2.54 -13.90
N TYR A 68 -14.30 3.18 -12.88
CA TYR A 68 -14.89 4.52 -13.01
C TYR A 68 -13.85 5.55 -13.49
N LEU A 69 -12.66 5.58 -12.90
CA LEU A 69 -11.56 6.44 -13.36
C LEU A 69 -11.18 6.15 -14.82
N LEU A 70 -11.06 4.88 -15.21
CA LEU A 70 -10.75 4.50 -16.59
C LEU A 70 -11.88 4.88 -17.58
N ALA A 71 -13.15 4.75 -17.17
CA ALA A 71 -14.31 5.14 -17.99
C ALA A 71 -14.34 6.66 -18.24
N ASN A 72 -14.00 7.46 -17.23
CA ASN A 72 -14.11 8.93 -17.26
C ASN A 72 -12.83 9.65 -17.74
N LEU A 73 -11.77 8.91 -18.11
CA LEU A 73 -10.54 9.49 -18.67
C LEU A 73 -10.72 10.16 -20.04
N GLY A 74 -11.84 9.96 -20.73
CA GLY A 74 -12.11 10.56 -22.04
C GLY A 74 -11.11 10.09 -23.10
N GLU A 75 -10.53 11.04 -23.84
CA GLU A 75 -9.54 10.76 -24.88
C GLU A 75 -8.28 10.05 -24.35
N LEU A 76 -7.95 10.22 -23.07
CA LEU A 76 -6.80 9.57 -22.45
C LEU A 76 -7.01 8.07 -22.23
N GLN A 77 -8.25 7.56 -22.27
CA GLN A 77 -8.55 6.14 -22.07
C GLN A 77 -7.79 5.24 -23.06
N ALA A 78 -7.61 5.69 -24.32
CA ALA A 78 -6.96 4.91 -25.38
C ALA A 78 -5.46 4.64 -25.16
N GLN A 79 -4.83 5.39 -24.25
CA GLN A 79 -3.42 5.29 -23.84
C GLN A 79 -3.27 4.95 -22.34
N SER A 80 -4.32 4.37 -21.75
CA SER A 80 -4.40 4.04 -20.32
C SER A 80 -4.74 2.57 -20.10
N GLU A 81 -4.17 1.97 -19.05
CA GLU A 81 -4.41 0.57 -18.70
C GLU A 81 -4.75 0.38 -17.21
N LEU A 82 -5.60 -0.60 -16.89
CA LEU A 82 -5.98 -0.96 -15.53
C LEU A 82 -5.27 -2.26 -15.09
N LEU A 83 -4.43 -2.16 -14.07
CA LEU A 83 -3.75 -3.30 -13.46
C LEU A 83 -4.37 -3.69 -12.11
N GLU A 84 -4.99 -4.86 -12.09
CA GLU A 84 -5.64 -5.44 -10.91
C GLU A 84 -4.73 -6.42 -10.15
N PHE A 85 -4.75 -6.36 -8.82
CA PHE A 85 -3.96 -7.18 -7.90
C PHE A 85 -4.75 -7.59 -6.63
N ASP A 86 -4.51 -8.79 -6.11
CA ASP A 86 -4.96 -9.20 -4.75
C ASP A 86 -4.05 -8.62 -3.65
N LEU A 87 -4.58 -8.50 -2.44
CA LEU A 87 -3.90 -8.02 -1.24
C LEU A 87 -2.70 -8.88 -0.79
N LYS A 88 -2.53 -10.10 -1.32
CA LYS A 88 -1.37 -10.98 -1.05
C LYS A 88 -0.24 -10.84 -2.08
N VAL A 89 -0.35 -9.96 -3.08
CA VAL A 89 0.72 -9.76 -4.06
C VAL A 89 1.99 -9.25 -3.38
N GLN A 90 3.16 -9.76 -3.79
CA GLN A 90 4.44 -9.23 -3.31
C GLN A 90 4.68 -7.83 -3.92
N PRO A 91 5.08 -6.81 -3.13
CA PRO A 91 5.27 -5.45 -3.64
C PRO A 91 6.20 -5.35 -4.86
N ARG A 92 7.28 -6.15 -4.90
CA ARG A 92 8.21 -6.20 -6.04
C ARG A 92 7.52 -6.67 -7.34
N ILE A 93 6.72 -7.74 -7.28
CA ILE A 93 5.99 -8.27 -8.45
C ILE A 93 4.94 -7.27 -8.95
N ALA A 94 4.28 -6.54 -8.04
CA ALA A 94 3.35 -5.49 -8.43
C ALA A 94 4.07 -4.33 -9.13
N VAL A 95 5.22 -3.87 -8.62
CA VAL A 95 6.02 -2.81 -9.25
C VAL A 95 6.63 -3.26 -10.58
N GLU A 96 7.14 -4.49 -10.67
CA GLU A 96 7.63 -5.08 -11.92
C GLU A 96 6.55 -5.07 -13.01
N LYS A 97 5.33 -5.54 -12.67
CA LYS A 97 4.19 -5.49 -13.59
C LYS A 97 3.71 -4.07 -13.90
N ILE A 98 3.81 -3.11 -12.99
CA ILE A 98 3.50 -1.70 -13.31
C ILE A 98 4.54 -1.13 -14.30
N LEU A 99 5.82 -1.43 -14.08
CA LEU A 99 6.91 -0.90 -14.90
C LEU A 99 7.02 -1.53 -16.29
N SER A 100 6.51 -2.74 -16.51
CA SER A 100 6.52 -3.38 -17.84
C SER A 100 5.67 -2.66 -18.90
N HIS A 101 4.74 -1.78 -18.49
CA HIS A 101 3.96 -0.93 -19.40
C HIS A 101 4.65 0.44 -19.66
N ASN A 102 5.80 0.69 -19.01
CA ASN A 102 6.57 1.93 -19.02
C ASN A 102 5.73 3.23 -18.83
N PRO A 103 4.85 3.29 -17.81
CA PRO A 103 3.95 4.43 -17.63
C PRO A 103 4.69 5.73 -17.27
N ARG A 104 4.10 6.87 -17.65
CA ARG A 104 4.49 8.20 -17.17
C ARG A 104 3.74 8.59 -15.90
N ILE A 105 2.50 8.11 -15.77
CA ILE A 105 1.59 8.38 -14.64
C ILE A 105 1.14 7.04 -14.05
N VAL A 106 1.15 6.93 -12.72
CA VAL A 106 0.58 5.78 -12.00
C VAL A 106 -0.47 6.29 -11.00
N GLY A 107 -1.70 5.82 -11.15
CA GLY A 107 -2.80 6.05 -10.21
C GLY A 107 -2.94 4.90 -9.22
N ILE A 108 -3.10 5.17 -7.92
CA ILE A 108 -3.32 4.13 -6.89
C ILE A 108 -4.50 4.48 -5.98
N GLY A 109 -5.51 3.60 -5.95
CA GLY A 109 -6.64 3.68 -5.03
C GLY A 109 -6.26 3.25 -3.60
N CYS A 110 -6.34 4.20 -2.67
CA CYS A 110 -5.94 4.06 -1.26
C CYS A 110 -7.15 3.74 -0.38
N TYR A 111 -7.08 2.59 0.30
CA TYR A 111 -8.13 2.09 1.19
C TYR A 111 -7.50 1.48 2.45
N ILE A 112 -8.24 1.51 3.55
CA ILE A 112 -7.84 0.97 4.85
C ILE A 112 -7.28 -0.48 4.79
N TRP A 113 -7.81 -1.33 3.92
CA TRP A 113 -7.35 -2.72 3.76
C TRP A 113 -6.12 -2.90 2.87
N ASN A 114 -5.66 -1.87 2.15
CA ASN A 114 -4.49 -1.95 1.25
C ASN A 114 -3.34 -0.99 1.60
N ILE A 115 -3.55 -0.02 2.47
CA ILE A 115 -2.62 1.10 2.73
C ILE A 115 -1.17 0.66 3.04
N GLU A 116 -0.97 -0.41 3.81
CA GLU A 116 0.38 -0.92 4.10
C GLU A 116 1.07 -1.57 2.89
N LEU A 117 0.31 -2.24 2.03
CA LEU A 117 0.81 -2.84 0.79
C LEU A 117 1.15 -1.74 -0.22
N ILE A 118 0.23 -0.81 -0.45
CA ILE A 118 0.47 0.26 -1.42
C ILE A 118 1.54 1.27 -0.97
N THR A 119 1.77 1.44 0.34
CA THR A 119 2.94 2.19 0.85
C THR A 119 4.25 1.53 0.41
N LYS A 120 4.34 0.20 0.45
CA LYS A 120 5.54 -0.56 0.02
C LYS A 120 5.70 -0.49 -1.50
N VAL A 121 4.61 -0.61 -2.26
CA VAL A 121 4.58 -0.44 -3.73
C VAL A 121 5.02 0.98 -4.13
N ALA A 122 4.44 2.03 -3.54
CA ALA A 122 4.77 3.43 -3.80
C ALA A 122 6.25 3.73 -3.50
N SER A 123 6.76 3.23 -2.37
CA SER A 123 8.18 3.36 -2.00
C SER A 123 9.10 2.72 -3.04
N LEU A 124 8.81 1.49 -3.47
CA LEU A 124 9.62 0.78 -4.47
C LEU A 124 9.51 1.43 -5.87
N LEU A 125 8.31 1.84 -6.28
CA LEU A 125 8.07 2.52 -7.56
C LEU A 125 8.90 3.81 -7.66
N LYS A 126 8.79 4.69 -6.66
CA LYS A 126 9.59 5.93 -6.58
C LYS A 126 11.09 5.68 -6.39
N SER A 127 11.47 4.55 -5.81
CA SER A 127 12.88 4.15 -5.68
C SER A 127 13.51 3.81 -7.04
N ILE A 128 12.79 3.08 -7.90
CA ILE A 128 13.29 2.58 -9.18
C ILE A 128 13.10 3.62 -10.31
N ARG A 129 11.93 4.27 -10.38
CA ARG A 129 11.54 5.24 -11.42
C ARG A 129 10.95 6.51 -10.76
N PRO A 130 11.79 7.37 -10.13
CA PRO A 130 11.33 8.54 -9.37
C PRO A 130 10.56 9.57 -10.20
N GLU A 131 10.78 9.61 -11.51
CA GLU A 131 10.19 10.57 -12.44
C GLU A 131 8.75 10.21 -12.86
N ILE A 132 8.30 8.98 -12.62
CA ILE A 132 6.89 8.59 -12.78
C ILE A 132 6.04 9.42 -11.82
N LYS A 133 4.97 10.03 -12.33
CA LYS A 133 4.05 10.83 -11.53
C LYS A 133 3.05 9.93 -10.82
N LEU A 134 3.22 9.80 -9.51
CA LEU A 134 2.39 8.99 -8.63
C LEU A 134 1.22 9.84 -8.11
N ILE A 135 0.01 9.48 -8.52
CA ILE A 135 -1.24 10.09 -8.11
C ILE A 135 -1.96 9.12 -7.16
N LEU A 136 -2.23 9.57 -5.94
CA LEU A 136 -3.03 8.81 -4.97
C LEU A 136 -4.47 9.36 -4.93
N GLY A 137 -5.41 8.57 -4.44
CA GLY A 137 -6.77 9.00 -4.15
C GLY A 137 -7.59 7.89 -3.50
N GLY A 138 -8.78 8.20 -3.02
CA GLY A 138 -9.65 7.25 -2.31
C GLY A 138 -9.73 7.50 -0.80
N PRO A 139 -10.71 6.88 -0.12
CA PRO A 139 -11.23 7.35 1.17
C PRO A 139 -10.22 7.31 2.32
N GLU A 140 -9.21 6.43 2.28
CA GLU A 140 -8.17 6.40 3.31
C GLU A 140 -7.27 7.64 3.23
N ILE A 141 -6.84 8.04 2.02
CA ILE A 141 -5.84 9.11 1.84
C ILE A 141 -6.46 10.52 1.75
N SER A 142 -7.78 10.63 1.55
CA SER A 142 -8.51 11.91 1.54
C SER A 142 -8.53 12.66 2.88
N TYR A 143 -8.22 11.98 4.00
CA TYR A 143 -8.30 12.52 5.36
C TYR A 143 -7.01 12.23 6.14
N GLU A 144 -6.60 13.14 7.03
CA GLU A 144 -5.32 13.07 7.78
C GLU A 144 -4.11 12.87 6.84
N THR A 145 -4.22 13.36 5.60
CA THR A 145 -3.37 12.98 4.46
C THR A 145 -1.88 13.12 4.72
N GLU A 146 -1.47 14.23 5.33
CA GLU A 146 -0.06 14.57 5.54
C GLU A 146 0.63 13.70 6.61
N GLU A 147 -0.15 13.14 7.54
CA GLU A 147 0.36 12.24 8.59
C GLU A 147 0.66 10.83 8.06
N GLN A 148 0.09 10.47 6.90
CA GLN A 148 0.17 9.11 6.38
C GLN A 148 1.51 8.83 5.70
N LYS A 149 2.12 7.69 6.06
CA LYS A 149 3.44 7.28 5.57
C LYS A 149 3.56 7.27 4.05
N ILE A 150 2.47 7.01 3.31
CA ILE A 150 2.45 6.96 1.85
C ILE A 150 2.56 8.34 1.18
N PHE A 151 2.10 9.41 1.83
CA PHE A 151 2.03 10.75 1.23
C PHE A 151 3.40 11.27 0.77
N ARG A 152 4.48 10.90 1.47
CA ARG A 152 5.87 11.25 1.10
C ARG A 152 6.28 10.81 -0.31
N TYR A 153 5.60 9.82 -0.89
CA TYR A 153 5.88 9.29 -2.23
C TYR A 153 5.00 9.91 -3.32
N ALA A 154 3.92 10.61 -2.94
CA ALA A 154 2.97 11.18 -3.88
C ALA A 154 3.50 12.47 -4.52
N ASP A 155 3.33 12.59 -5.84
CA ASP A 155 3.37 13.89 -6.51
C ASP A 155 2.06 14.64 -6.27
N HIS A 156 0.92 13.92 -6.31
CA HIS A 156 -0.42 14.47 -6.11
C HIS A 156 -1.35 13.50 -5.36
N VAL A 157 -2.34 14.04 -4.66
CA VAL A 157 -3.46 13.31 -4.04
C VAL A 157 -4.78 13.94 -4.49
N VAL A 158 -5.71 13.13 -5.00
CA VAL A 158 -7.09 13.54 -5.32
C VAL A 158 -8.00 13.15 -4.15
N CYS A 159 -8.48 14.16 -3.42
CA CYS A 159 -9.27 14.00 -2.21
C CYS A 159 -10.76 14.20 -2.52
N GLY A 160 -11.44 13.11 -2.91
CA GLY A 160 -12.88 13.11 -3.21
C GLY A 160 -13.25 12.21 -4.40
N GLU A 161 -14.26 12.61 -5.18
CA GLU A 161 -14.70 11.88 -6.39
C GLU A 161 -13.75 12.18 -7.56
N GLY A 162 -12.94 11.18 -7.92
CA GLY A 162 -11.80 11.38 -8.82
C GLY A 162 -12.15 11.51 -10.30
N GLU A 163 -13.38 11.20 -10.71
CA GLU A 163 -13.80 11.08 -12.12
C GLU A 163 -13.61 12.37 -12.93
N VAL A 164 -13.59 13.54 -12.29
CA VAL A 164 -13.36 14.84 -12.96
C VAL A 164 -11.93 15.35 -12.77
N GLU A 165 -11.37 15.30 -11.56
CA GLU A 165 -10.04 15.89 -11.29
C GLU A 165 -8.87 14.98 -11.71
N PHE A 166 -9.01 13.66 -11.65
CA PHE A 166 -7.95 12.75 -12.10
C PHE A 166 -7.67 12.89 -13.61
N PRO A 167 -8.68 12.93 -14.51
CA PRO A 167 -8.43 13.20 -15.93
C PRO A 167 -7.87 14.61 -16.20
N LYS A 168 -8.32 15.65 -15.47
CA LYS A 168 -7.75 17.01 -15.57
C LYS A 168 -6.26 17.02 -15.23
N LEU A 169 -5.87 16.42 -14.09
CA LEU A 169 -4.48 16.33 -13.67
C LEU A 169 -3.64 15.55 -14.70
N CYS A 170 -4.14 14.42 -15.20
CA CYS A 170 -3.45 13.63 -16.21
C CYS A 170 -3.18 14.44 -17.50
N ARG A 171 -4.16 15.21 -18.00
CA ARG A 171 -3.94 16.12 -19.15
C ARG A 171 -2.81 17.13 -18.88
N ILE A 172 -2.78 17.74 -17.70
CA ILE A 172 -1.75 18.72 -17.31
C ILE A 172 -0.36 18.07 -17.25
N LEU A 173 -0.24 16.92 -16.59
CA LEU A 173 1.03 16.21 -16.42
C LEU A 173 1.60 15.66 -17.73
N LEU A 174 0.74 15.18 -18.63
CA LEU A 174 1.19 14.71 -19.95
C LEU A 174 1.53 15.88 -20.88
N GLY A 175 0.71 16.92 -20.90
CA GLY A 175 0.86 18.09 -21.77
C GLY A 175 2.06 18.99 -21.44
N ARG A 176 2.48 19.07 -20.17
CA ARG A 176 3.66 19.85 -19.75
C ARG A 176 4.97 19.45 -20.43
N ARG A 177 5.08 18.24 -21.01
CA ARG A 177 6.29 17.80 -21.71
C ARG A 177 6.36 18.21 -23.18
N ALA A 178 5.23 18.32 -23.86
CA ALA A 178 5.16 18.63 -25.30
C ALA A 178 5.74 20.02 -25.67
N ALA A 179 5.87 20.93 -24.69
CA ALA A 179 6.53 22.23 -24.85
C ALA A 179 8.05 22.19 -24.57
N CYS A 180 8.59 21.05 -24.13
CA CYS A 180 9.98 20.82 -23.77
C CYS A 180 10.71 19.89 -24.77
N ASP A 181 9.95 19.06 -25.50
CA ASP A 181 10.47 18.08 -26.47
C ASP A 181 11.08 18.72 -27.75
N THR A 182 11.19 20.06 -27.82
CA THR A 182 11.85 20.80 -28.91
C THR A 182 13.36 20.97 -28.73
N GLU A 183 13.92 20.74 -27.55
CA GLU A 183 15.38 20.74 -27.33
C GLU A 183 15.88 19.31 -27.08
N ALA A 184 16.83 18.87 -27.91
CA ALA A 184 17.34 17.51 -27.89
C ALA A 184 18.23 17.26 -26.65
N VAL A 185 17.64 16.75 -25.58
CA VAL A 185 18.35 16.32 -24.36
C VAL A 185 19.48 15.34 -24.75
N PRO A 186 20.76 15.66 -24.48
CA PRO A 186 21.87 14.83 -24.93
C PRO A 186 21.83 13.41 -24.38
N GLN A 187 22.25 12.45 -25.21
CA GLN A 187 22.13 11.00 -24.96
C GLN A 187 22.98 10.47 -23.78
N ALA A 188 23.73 11.34 -23.09
CA ALA A 188 24.60 11.03 -21.97
C ALA A 188 23.85 10.79 -20.63
N ALA A 189 22.58 11.16 -20.52
CA ALA A 189 21.80 11.03 -19.28
C ALA A 189 21.20 9.62 -19.06
N ARG A 190 21.95 8.54 -19.36
CA ARG A 190 21.50 7.15 -19.08
C ARG A 190 22.12 6.64 -17.78
N LEU A 191 21.28 5.97 -16.99
CA LEU A 191 21.61 5.51 -15.64
C LEU A 191 22.64 4.37 -15.68
N PRO A 192 23.47 4.21 -14.63
CA PRO A 192 24.04 2.91 -14.30
C PRO A 192 22.90 1.98 -13.87
N GLU A 193 22.46 1.10 -14.76
CA GLU A 193 21.41 0.09 -14.54
C GLU A 193 21.86 -1.06 -13.59
N SER A 194 23.10 -1.00 -13.11
CA SER A 194 23.73 -1.96 -12.21
C SER A 194 24.63 -1.23 -11.20
N THR A 195 24.83 -1.81 -10.01
CA THR A 195 25.85 -1.38 -9.05
C THR A 195 27.27 -1.76 -9.48
N GLY A 196 27.44 -2.55 -10.54
CA GLY A 196 28.72 -3.16 -10.93
C GLY A 196 29.17 -4.29 -10.01
N PHE A 197 28.38 -4.67 -8.99
CA PHE A 197 28.73 -5.76 -8.09
C PHE A 197 28.46 -7.14 -8.71
N HIS A 198 29.50 -7.96 -8.77
CA HIS A 198 29.48 -9.32 -9.30
C HIS A 198 29.72 -10.31 -8.14
N PRO A 199 28.66 -10.93 -7.57
CA PRO A 199 28.75 -11.75 -6.35
C PRO A 199 29.52 -13.07 -6.52
N TYR A 200 29.89 -13.43 -7.75
CA TYR A 200 30.67 -14.62 -8.10
C TYR A 200 32.12 -14.30 -8.50
N GLU A 201 32.49 -13.02 -8.57
CA GLU A 201 33.85 -12.59 -8.88
C GLU A 201 34.67 -12.36 -7.60
N PRO A 202 36.01 -12.45 -7.66
CA PRO A 202 36.85 -12.21 -6.50
C PRO A 202 36.62 -10.82 -5.89
N ILE A 203 36.52 -10.77 -4.55
CA ILE A 203 36.57 -9.52 -3.80
C ILE A 203 37.92 -9.43 -3.11
N HIS A 204 38.69 -8.39 -3.40
CA HIS A 204 39.98 -8.14 -2.78
C HIS A 204 39.80 -7.45 -1.44
N GLN A 205 40.08 -8.17 -0.35
CA GLN A 205 40.15 -7.58 0.99
C GLN A 205 41.55 -7.00 1.24
N THR A 206 41.63 -5.77 1.74
CA THR A 206 42.89 -5.14 2.18
C THR A 206 42.73 -4.53 3.58
N HIS A 207 43.72 -4.77 4.44
CA HIS A 207 43.75 -4.18 5.79
C HIS A 207 44.60 -2.92 5.79
N ARG A 208 43.97 -1.75 6.00
CA ARG A 208 44.67 -0.49 6.24
C ARG A 208 44.62 -0.14 7.73
N LYS A 209 45.32 -0.94 8.53
CA LYS A 209 45.24 -1.01 9.99
C LYS A 209 43.92 -1.59 10.50
N ASN A 210 42.96 -0.76 10.88
CA ASN A 210 41.89 -1.17 11.79
C ASN A 210 40.61 -1.59 11.05
N LEU A 211 40.34 -1.04 9.86
CA LEU A 211 39.18 -1.39 9.05
C LEU A 211 39.54 -2.36 7.90
N PRO A 212 38.67 -3.37 7.63
CA PRO A 212 38.81 -4.23 6.46
C PRO A 212 38.15 -3.58 5.24
N HIS A 213 38.96 -3.13 4.30
CA HIS A 213 38.47 -2.54 3.04
C HIS A 213 38.26 -3.65 2.01
N TRP A 214 37.04 -3.76 1.48
CA TRP A 214 36.68 -4.73 0.46
C TRP A 214 36.56 -4.01 -0.89
N THR A 215 37.26 -4.50 -1.91
CA THR A 215 37.24 -3.89 -3.25
C THR A 215 37.04 -4.92 -4.35
N GLN A 216 36.17 -4.58 -5.31
CA GLN A 216 35.98 -5.24 -6.59
C GLN A 216 35.91 -4.14 -7.66
N ASP A 217 36.48 -4.37 -8.84
CA ASP A 217 36.61 -3.33 -9.86
C ASP A 217 35.24 -2.96 -10.48
N GLU A 218 35.12 -1.75 -11.02
CA GLU A 218 33.90 -1.14 -11.61
C GLU A 218 32.62 -1.10 -10.74
N CYS A 219 32.71 -1.48 -9.46
CA CYS A 219 31.64 -1.40 -8.47
C CYS A 219 31.33 0.04 -8.03
N THR A 220 30.09 0.29 -7.62
CA THR A 220 29.69 1.47 -6.84
C THR A 220 29.98 1.25 -5.36
N TYR A 221 30.56 2.26 -4.72
CA TYR A 221 30.91 2.29 -3.30
C TYR A 221 30.17 3.42 -2.60
N PHE A 222 29.68 3.14 -1.41
CA PHE A 222 29.37 4.15 -0.43
C PHE A 222 30.60 4.44 0.41
N VAL A 223 30.93 5.72 0.56
CA VAL A 223 32.11 6.19 1.29
C VAL A 223 31.68 7.25 2.30
N THR A 224 32.27 7.19 3.50
CA THR A 224 32.20 8.27 4.49
C THR A 224 33.59 8.62 5.01
N PHE A 225 33.90 9.91 5.11
CA PHE A 225 35.14 10.38 5.72
C PHE A 225 34.94 11.62 6.60
N HIS A 226 35.60 11.64 7.76
CA HIS A 226 35.39 12.63 8.83
C HIS A 226 36.59 13.55 9.00
N LEU A 227 36.37 14.75 9.55
CA LEU A 227 37.45 15.58 10.10
C LEU A 227 38.22 14.80 11.19
N ALA A 228 39.51 15.09 11.36
CA ALA A 228 40.38 14.38 12.30
C ALA A 228 39.95 14.55 13.77
N ASP A 229 39.23 15.63 14.03
CA ASP A 229 38.71 16.10 15.32
C ASP A 229 37.17 16.26 15.29
N SER A 230 36.48 15.54 14.39
CA SER A 230 35.00 15.55 14.28
C SER A 230 34.29 15.05 15.55
N ILE A 231 34.98 14.24 16.36
CA ILE A 231 34.53 13.69 17.64
C ILE A 231 35.63 13.98 18.68
N PRO A 232 35.32 14.55 19.86
CA PRO A 232 36.32 14.84 20.89
C PRO A 232 37.04 13.59 21.40
N GLN A 233 38.34 13.71 21.69
CA GLN A 233 39.16 12.59 22.15
C GLN A 233 38.66 11.93 23.45
N SER A 234 37.96 12.67 24.31
CA SER A 234 37.28 12.12 25.50
C SER A 234 36.15 11.16 25.13
N ARG A 235 35.29 11.53 24.16
CA ARG A 235 34.23 10.65 23.65
C ARG A 235 34.78 9.37 23.02
N ILE A 236 35.94 9.47 22.34
CA ILE A 236 36.64 8.31 21.78
C ILE A 236 37.16 7.40 22.92
N GLN A 237 37.68 7.96 24.01
CA GLN A 237 38.12 7.20 25.18
C GLN A 237 36.95 6.53 25.91
N ASP A 238 35.83 7.25 26.10
CA ASP A 238 34.59 6.70 26.67
C ASP A 238 34.08 5.52 25.83
N TYR A 239 34.09 5.67 24.49
CA TYR A 239 33.69 4.66 23.52
C TYR A 239 34.61 3.42 23.52
N GLU A 240 35.93 3.62 23.51
CA GLU A 240 36.92 2.52 23.57
C GLU A 240 36.77 1.71 24.87
N GLU A 241 36.54 2.37 26.00
CA GLU A 241 36.35 1.73 27.31
C GLU A 241 34.97 1.04 27.45
N LEU A 242 33.91 1.61 26.86
CA LEU A 242 32.59 0.96 26.77
C LEU A 242 32.66 -0.29 25.89
N ARG A 243 33.29 -0.18 24.72
CA ARG A 243 33.44 -1.27 23.77
C ARG A 243 34.28 -2.40 24.34
N ARG A 244 35.39 -2.10 25.02
CA ARG A 244 36.21 -3.10 25.72
C ARG A 244 35.38 -3.91 26.72
N LYS A 245 34.57 -3.26 27.55
CA LYS A 245 33.68 -3.93 28.51
C LYS A 245 32.60 -4.77 27.83
N TRP A 246 32.12 -4.37 26.67
CA TRP A 246 31.15 -5.14 25.91
C TRP A 246 31.77 -6.39 25.27
N GLU A 247 32.96 -6.27 24.66
CA GLU A 247 33.72 -7.37 24.06
C GLU A 247 34.29 -8.36 25.11
N GLU A 248 34.47 -7.91 26.36
CA GLU A 248 34.75 -8.79 27.51
C GLU A 248 33.59 -9.75 27.87
N HIS A 249 32.36 -9.41 27.48
CA HIS A 249 31.16 -10.20 27.79
C HIS A 249 30.52 -10.89 26.56
N HIS A 250 30.81 -10.41 25.34
CA HIS A 250 30.27 -10.92 24.09
C HIS A 250 31.40 -11.24 23.11
N GLN A 251 31.43 -12.46 22.57
CA GLN A 251 32.49 -12.94 21.68
C GLN A 251 31.89 -13.36 20.32
N PRO A 252 32.53 -13.01 19.19
CA PRO A 252 31.98 -13.32 17.87
C PRO A 252 32.04 -14.83 17.55
N PRO A 253 31.12 -15.37 16.72
CA PRO A 253 30.11 -14.64 15.94
C PRO A 253 28.86 -14.27 16.75
N TYR A 254 28.55 -12.96 16.79
CA TYR A 254 27.39 -12.42 17.50
C TYR A 254 26.07 -12.91 16.88
N SER A 255 25.10 -13.20 17.75
CA SER A 255 23.69 -13.44 17.39
C SER A 255 23.02 -12.17 16.85
N GLU A 256 21.81 -12.31 16.31
CA GLU A 256 21.02 -11.20 15.75
C GLU A 256 20.78 -10.09 16.78
N LYS A 257 20.30 -10.46 17.98
CA LYS A 257 20.06 -9.52 19.09
C LYS A 257 21.33 -8.82 19.59
N GLU A 258 22.46 -9.52 19.63
CA GLU A 258 23.75 -8.91 20.01
C GLU A 258 24.22 -7.91 18.94
N ARG A 259 23.88 -8.11 17.66
CA ARG A 259 24.18 -7.14 16.58
C ARG A 259 23.28 -5.92 16.63
N GLU A 260 22.00 -6.09 16.98
CA GLU A 260 21.08 -4.97 17.23
C GLU A 260 21.63 -4.09 18.35
N GLN A 261 21.92 -4.69 19.51
CA GLN A 261 22.50 -3.99 20.66
C GLN A 261 23.87 -3.38 20.35
N PHE A 262 24.72 -4.03 19.54
CA PHE A 262 25.98 -3.45 19.10
C PHE A 262 25.77 -2.21 18.21
N ASN A 263 24.77 -2.24 17.31
CA ASN A 263 24.47 -1.10 16.45
C ASN A 263 23.93 0.10 17.26
N GLU A 264 22.97 -0.13 18.16
CA GLU A 264 22.45 0.89 19.08
C GLU A 264 23.59 1.54 19.89
N LEU A 265 24.43 0.72 20.54
CA LEU A 265 25.48 1.20 21.45
C LEU A 265 26.67 1.86 20.73
N PHE A 266 27.06 1.37 19.54
CA PHE A 266 28.35 1.72 18.92
C PHE A 266 28.25 2.34 17.52
N SER A 267 27.15 2.13 16.79
CA SER A 267 26.95 2.73 15.46
C SER A 267 26.09 4.00 15.53
N GLU A 268 24.96 3.93 16.25
CA GLU A 268 24.02 5.06 16.33
C GLU A 268 24.58 6.20 17.19
N GLN A 269 25.15 5.90 18.36
CA GLN A 269 25.81 6.89 19.23
C GLN A 269 26.92 7.70 18.51
N VAL A 270 27.67 7.08 17.59
CA VAL A 270 28.71 7.77 16.80
C VAL A 270 28.07 8.73 15.80
N ASN A 271 26.96 8.32 15.15
CA ASN A 271 26.21 9.19 14.26
C ASN A 271 25.56 10.37 15.02
N GLU A 272 25.03 10.15 16.22
CA GLU A 272 24.50 11.23 17.07
C GLU A 272 25.56 12.29 17.40
N TRP A 273 26.81 11.87 17.69
CA TRP A 273 27.91 12.82 17.96
C TRP A 273 28.35 13.59 16.71
N LEU A 274 28.25 12.97 15.53
CA LEU A 274 28.54 13.63 14.25
C LEU A 274 27.43 14.63 13.90
N ASP A 275 26.16 14.22 13.96
CA ASP A 275 24.98 15.06 13.69
C ASP A 275 24.90 16.27 14.65
N ALA A 276 25.14 16.03 15.94
CA ALA A 276 25.18 17.09 16.96
C ALA A 276 26.39 18.03 16.83
N GLY A 277 27.36 17.71 15.97
CA GLY A 277 28.58 18.50 15.78
C GLY A 277 29.47 18.54 17.03
N ALA A 278 29.69 17.38 17.68
CA ALA A 278 30.37 17.31 18.97
C ALA A 278 31.84 17.75 18.96
N GLY A 279 32.52 17.67 17.80
CA GLY A 279 33.88 18.14 17.58
C GLY A 279 33.96 19.33 16.61
N SER A 280 35.07 19.42 15.86
CA SER A 280 35.23 20.46 14.84
C SER A 280 34.16 20.35 13.77
N CYS A 281 33.65 21.51 13.32
CA CYS A 281 32.58 21.64 12.34
C CYS A 281 32.94 22.67 11.26
N CYS A 282 34.20 22.70 10.80
CA CYS A 282 34.67 23.74 9.87
C CYS A 282 33.96 23.73 8.50
N LEU A 283 33.33 22.62 8.09
CA LEU A 283 32.54 22.55 6.85
C LEU A 283 31.13 23.14 7.03
N ARG A 284 30.80 23.70 8.21
CA ARG A 284 29.66 24.62 8.37
C ARG A 284 29.92 25.96 7.68
N GLU A 285 31.19 26.34 7.50
CA GLU A 285 31.56 27.53 6.74
C GLU A 285 31.51 27.25 5.24
N LYS A 286 30.66 28.00 4.53
CA LYS A 286 30.36 27.80 3.11
C LYS A 286 31.62 27.76 2.23
N GLU A 287 32.58 28.66 2.48
CA GLU A 287 33.83 28.73 1.69
C GLU A 287 34.71 27.48 1.88
N LEU A 288 34.65 26.82 3.04
CA LEU A 288 35.44 25.62 3.33
C LEU A 288 34.75 24.35 2.81
N ALA A 289 33.42 24.30 2.85
CA ALA A 289 32.64 23.24 2.20
C ALA A 289 32.73 23.30 0.66
N ALA A 290 32.84 24.50 0.07
CA ALA A 290 33.06 24.69 -1.36
C ALA A 290 34.30 23.92 -1.85
N HIS A 291 35.42 24.00 -1.14
CA HIS A 291 36.64 23.25 -1.47
C HIS A 291 36.48 21.72 -1.43
N VAL A 292 35.53 21.19 -0.65
CA VAL A 292 35.16 19.76 -0.70
C VAL A 292 34.39 19.48 -1.99
N ALA A 293 33.35 20.26 -2.29
CA ALA A 293 32.53 20.12 -3.49
C ALA A 293 33.35 20.24 -4.79
N GLU A 294 34.21 21.26 -4.89
CA GLU A 294 35.19 21.43 -5.98
C GLU A 294 36.06 20.19 -6.15
N THR A 295 36.61 19.67 -5.04
CA THR A 295 37.51 18.50 -5.05
C THR A 295 36.79 17.20 -5.45
N LEU A 296 35.52 17.05 -5.10
CA LEU A 296 34.69 15.92 -5.53
C LEU A 296 34.35 16.02 -7.02
N LEU A 297 33.91 17.19 -7.50
CA LEU A 297 33.46 17.37 -8.88
C LEU A 297 34.62 17.39 -9.91
N HIS A 298 35.84 17.73 -9.50
CA HIS A 298 36.95 18.02 -10.42
C HIS A 298 37.35 16.88 -11.38
N PHE A 299 37.10 15.61 -11.03
CA PHE A 299 37.35 14.46 -11.92
C PHE A 299 36.11 13.55 -12.10
N ASP A 300 34.90 14.09 -11.87
CA ASP A 300 33.65 13.37 -12.12
C ASP A 300 33.48 13.12 -13.63
N GLY A 301 33.19 11.88 -14.00
CA GLY A 301 33.17 11.41 -15.39
C GLY A 301 34.55 11.12 -16.00
N GLU A 302 35.67 11.56 -15.39
CA GLU A 302 37.03 11.27 -15.87
C GLU A 302 37.71 10.11 -15.14
N ARG A 303 37.58 10.05 -13.81
CA ARG A 303 38.27 9.04 -12.97
C ARG A 303 37.30 8.17 -12.17
N TYR A 304 36.09 8.68 -11.98
CA TYR A 304 35.02 8.07 -11.22
C TYR A 304 33.69 8.73 -11.61
N GLU A 305 32.59 8.11 -11.24
CA GLU A 305 31.25 8.65 -11.37
C GLU A 305 30.64 8.89 -9.98
N LEU A 306 30.27 10.13 -9.70
CA LEU A 306 29.48 10.52 -8.54
C LEU A 306 27.98 10.31 -8.82
N ASP A 307 27.26 9.77 -7.84
CA ASP A 307 25.81 9.51 -7.93
C ASP A 307 25.04 10.49 -7.03
N GLU A 308 25.32 10.43 -5.72
CA GLU A 308 24.82 11.33 -4.68
C GLU A 308 25.96 11.64 -3.69
N TRP A 309 26.08 12.87 -3.23
CA TRP A 309 27.03 13.24 -2.18
C TRP A 309 26.55 14.45 -1.35
N VAL A 310 27.05 14.55 -0.11
CA VAL A 310 26.80 15.70 0.78
C VAL A 310 28.01 16.01 1.64
N ALA A 311 28.35 17.30 1.76
CA ALA A 311 29.27 17.82 2.75
C ALA A 311 28.49 18.25 4.01
N MET A 312 28.58 17.43 5.05
CA MET A 312 28.06 17.71 6.39
C MET A 312 29.09 18.52 7.19
N PRO A 313 28.74 19.21 8.30
CA PRO A 313 29.64 20.15 8.98
C PRO A 313 31.00 19.59 9.41
N ASN A 314 31.10 18.30 9.67
CA ASN A 314 32.28 17.59 10.18
C ASN A 314 32.61 16.28 9.43
N HIS A 315 31.85 15.93 8.40
CA HIS A 315 32.03 14.71 7.62
C HIS A 315 31.47 14.83 6.19
N VAL A 316 31.81 13.89 5.33
CA VAL A 316 31.34 13.85 3.93
C VAL A 316 30.85 12.44 3.62
N HIS A 317 29.64 12.34 3.06
CA HIS A 317 29.10 11.10 2.51
C HIS A 317 29.10 11.16 0.97
N VAL A 318 29.51 10.08 0.31
CA VAL A 318 29.61 9.99 -1.15
C VAL A 318 29.20 8.60 -1.65
N LEU A 319 28.33 8.52 -2.66
CA LEU A 319 28.21 7.36 -3.55
C LEU A 319 29.07 7.60 -4.79
N VAL A 320 30.03 6.71 -5.03
CA VAL A 320 31.03 6.82 -6.11
C VAL A 320 31.32 5.47 -6.77
N LYS A 321 31.33 5.42 -8.10
CA LYS A 321 31.84 4.29 -8.89
C LYS A 321 33.20 4.67 -9.49
N PRO A 322 34.32 4.03 -9.12
CA PRO A 322 35.60 4.22 -9.81
C PRO A 322 35.53 3.70 -11.25
N LEU A 323 36.17 4.41 -12.19
CA LEU A 323 36.38 3.91 -13.55
C LEU A 323 37.62 3.00 -13.59
N SER A 324 37.70 2.09 -14.57
CA SER A 324 38.53 0.87 -14.56
C SER A 324 40.04 1.08 -14.36
N GLU A 325 40.55 2.30 -14.58
CA GLU A 325 41.96 2.66 -14.38
C GLU A 325 42.28 3.11 -12.94
N PHE A 326 41.28 3.47 -12.14
CA PHE A 326 41.45 4.18 -10.87
C PHE A 326 40.91 3.39 -9.68
N LYS A 327 41.81 3.01 -8.75
CA LYS A 327 41.39 2.36 -7.50
C LYS A 327 40.79 3.37 -6.53
N LEU A 328 39.69 3.00 -5.88
CA LEU A 328 39.00 3.82 -4.86
C LEU A 328 39.99 4.47 -3.88
N SER A 329 40.94 3.71 -3.34
CA SER A 329 41.89 4.22 -2.36
C SER A 329 42.81 5.36 -2.87
N SER A 330 43.02 5.45 -4.18
CA SER A 330 43.76 6.54 -4.84
C SER A 330 42.89 7.78 -5.03
N ILE A 331 41.59 7.58 -5.29
CA ILE A 331 40.58 8.63 -5.36
C ILE A 331 40.41 9.28 -3.97
N LEU A 332 40.19 8.47 -2.93
CA LEU A 332 40.05 8.98 -1.55
C LEU A 332 41.31 9.68 -1.04
N HIS A 333 42.51 9.19 -1.40
CA HIS A 333 43.76 9.88 -1.11
C HIS A 333 43.83 11.26 -1.81
N THR A 334 43.44 11.33 -3.09
CA THR A 334 43.38 12.59 -3.84
C THR A 334 42.40 13.56 -3.20
N TRP A 335 41.16 13.14 -2.94
CA TRP A 335 40.14 13.98 -2.33
C TRP A 335 40.57 14.53 -0.97
N LYS A 336 41.03 13.66 -0.06
CA LYS A 336 41.42 14.06 1.29
C LYS A 336 42.67 14.96 1.26
N SER A 337 43.62 14.73 0.35
CA SER A 337 44.83 15.56 0.23
C SER A 337 44.53 16.98 -0.30
N TYR A 338 43.83 17.10 -1.44
CA TYR A 338 43.57 18.39 -2.07
C TYR A 338 42.67 19.29 -1.20
N SER A 339 41.56 18.76 -0.72
CA SER A 339 40.65 19.51 0.18
C SER A 339 41.35 19.91 1.48
N ALA A 340 42.17 19.03 2.09
CA ALA A 340 42.94 19.39 3.28
C ALA A 340 43.94 20.52 3.02
N HIS A 341 44.60 20.55 1.87
CA HIS A 341 45.52 21.64 1.52
C HIS A 341 44.80 22.96 1.26
N ALA A 342 43.64 22.94 0.60
CA ALA A 342 42.82 24.14 0.38
C ALA A 342 42.27 24.72 1.70
N ILE A 343 41.63 23.89 2.51
CA ILE A 343 40.97 24.30 3.77
C ILE A 343 42.01 24.71 4.84
N ASN A 344 43.14 24.00 5.00
CA ASN A 344 44.21 24.46 5.89
C ASN A 344 44.76 25.83 5.45
N LYS A 345 44.90 26.08 4.14
CA LYS A 345 45.37 27.36 3.61
C LYS A 345 44.38 28.49 3.89
N ALA A 346 43.08 28.25 3.74
CA ALA A 346 42.03 29.22 4.07
C ALA A 346 41.97 29.52 5.58
N LEU A 347 42.11 28.49 6.42
CA LEU A 347 42.13 28.62 7.89
C LEU A 347 43.47 29.14 8.46
N GLY A 348 44.53 29.25 7.65
CA GLY A 348 45.88 29.60 8.11
C GLY A 348 46.57 28.51 8.96
N GLN A 349 46.06 27.27 8.93
CA GLN A 349 46.46 26.16 9.79
C GLN A 349 47.48 25.22 9.12
N LYS A 350 48.06 24.32 9.93
CA LYS A 350 48.95 23.24 9.49
C LYS A 350 48.69 21.98 10.31
N GLY A 351 48.05 20.98 9.71
CA GLY A 351 47.82 19.69 10.33
C GLY A 351 47.02 18.73 9.45
N PRO A 352 46.76 17.49 9.94
CA PRO A 352 45.82 16.59 9.29
C PRO A 352 44.39 17.10 9.48
N LEU A 353 43.74 17.56 8.40
CA LEU A 353 42.33 17.97 8.46
C LEU A 353 41.40 16.77 8.62
N TRP A 354 41.67 15.68 7.91
CA TRP A 354 40.82 14.48 7.87
C TRP A 354 41.39 13.36 8.74
N GLN A 355 40.50 12.54 9.28
CA GLN A 355 40.84 11.25 9.89
C GLN A 355 41.61 10.39 8.87
N LYS A 356 42.59 9.58 9.32
CA LYS A 356 43.51 8.87 8.42
C LYS A 356 42.79 7.80 7.59
N GLU A 357 42.08 6.89 8.23
CA GLU A 357 41.17 5.94 7.58
C GLU A 357 39.86 6.63 7.14
N SER A 358 39.06 5.91 6.35
CA SER A 358 37.70 6.27 5.92
C SER A 358 36.83 5.02 6.09
N TYR A 359 35.51 5.19 6.10
CA TYR A 359 34.58 4.08 5.92
C TYR A 359 34.27 3.91 4.42
N ASP A 360 34.29 2.67 3.92
CA ASP A 360 33.80 2.32 2.59
C ASP A 360 33.06 0.98 2.57
N HIS A 361 32.05 0.87 1.72
CA HIS A 361 31.17 -0.28 1.57
C HIS A 361 30.79 -0.47 0.09
N ILE A 362 31.06 -1.66 -0.46
CA ILE A 362 30.59 -2.05 -1.80
C ILE A 362 29.07 -2.14 -1.77
N VAL A 363 28.40 -1.43 -2.68
CA VAL A 363 26.95 -1.44 -2.82
C VAL A 363 26.52 -2.68 -3.62
N ARG A 364 25.87 -3.63 -2.95
CA ARG A 364 25.72 -5.00 -3.47
C ARG A 364 24.51 -5.19 -4.39
N ASP A 365 23.46 -4.38 -4.20
CA ASP A 365 22.24 -4.47 -4.96
C ASP A 365 21.57 -3.09 -5.15
N VAL A 366 20.58 -3.03 -6.03
CA VAL A 366 19.89 -1.78 -6.39
C VAL A 366 19.03 -1.24 -5.24
N ASP A 367 18.44 -2.10 -4.40
CA ASP A 367 17.71 -1.64 -3.21
C ASP A 367 18.68 -1.00 -2.20
N GLU A 368 19.88 -1.56 -2.03
CA GLU A 368 20.96 -1.00 -1.20
C GLU A 368 21.44 0.34 -1.73
N LEU A 369 21.65 0.44 -3.03
CA LEU A 369 22.00 1.71 -3.69
C LEU A 369 20.96 2.79 -3.37
N ILE A 370 19.68 2.46 -3.47
CA ILE A 370 18.60 3.44 -3.24
C ILE A 370 18.41 3.75 -1.74
N ARG A 371 18.59 2.78 -0.82
CA ARG A 371 18.67 3.05 0.62
C ARG A 371 19.74 4.09 0.93
N ILE A 372 20.93 3.95 0.33
CA ILE A 372 22.06 4.84 0.56
C ILE A 372 21.85 6.21 -0.10
N ARG A 373 21.30 6.28 -1.34
CA ARG A 373 20.91 7.56 -1.96
C ARG A 373 19.96 8.36 -1.06
N ASN A 374 18.94 7.69 -0.51
CA ASN A 374 17.97 8.34 0.38
C ASN A 374 18.61 8.78 1.70
N TYR A 375 19.48 7.96 2.30
CA TYR A 375 20.24 8.31 3.50
C TYR A 375 21.13 9.56 3.29
N ILE A 376 21.82 9.67 2.15
CA ILE A 376 22.63 10.85 1.79
C ILE A 376 21.75 12.11 1.67
N ARG A 377 20.60 12.00 0.99
CA ARG A 377 19.65 13.11 0.79
C ARG A 377 18.99 13.60 2.08
N GLN A 378 18.68 12.69 3.00
CA GLN A 378 17.95 12.97 4.25
C GLN A 378 18.86 13.39 5.42
N ASN A 379 20.18 13.19 5.31
CA ASN A 379 21.14 13.49 6.37
C ASN A 379 21.06 14.94 6.89
N PRO A 380 21.04 15.98 6.03
CA PRO A 380 20.92 17.38 6.48
C PRO A 380 19.64 17.64 7.27
N GLU A 381 18.51 17.11 6.79
CA GLU A 381 17.20 17.24 7.43
C GLU A 381 17.17 16.53 8.80
N LYS A 382 17.69 15.30 8.88
CA LYS A 382 17.83 14.53 10.12
C LYS A 382 18.67 15.25 11.16
N ALA A 383 19.78 15.87 10.75
CA ALA A 383 20.66 16.64 11.62
C ALA A 383 20.14 18.09 11.89
N GLY A 384 18.95 18.46 11.38
CA GLY A 384 18.33 19.77 11.62
C GLY A 384 19.07 20.94 10.96
N ILE A 385 19.87 20.69 9.93
CA ILE A 385 20.77 21.66 9.30
C ILE A 385 20.48 21.85 7.80
N ARG A 386 20.67 23.08 7.34
CA ARG A 386 20.78 23.37 5.91
C ARG A 386 22.25 23.29 5.51
N VAL A 387 22.61 22.32 4.67
CA VAL A 387 23.92 22.28 4.00
C VAL A 387 23.89 23.16 2.75
N ASP A 388 25.02 23.82 2.46
CA ASP A 388 25.19 24.59 1.21
C ASP A 388 25.64 23.72 0.03
N PHE A 389 26.23 22.55 0.28
CA PHE A 389 26.81 21.68 -0.75
C PHE A 389 26.38 20.23 -0.59
N ALA A 390 25.38 19.86 -1.38
CA ALA A 390 25.06 18.50 -1.77
C ALA A 390 24.97 18.43 -3.29
N GLY A 391 25.25 17.27 -3.88
CA GLY A 391 25.18 17.06 -5.31
C GLY A 391 24.53 15.73 -5.65
N SER A 392 23.65 15.75 -6.64
CA SER A 392 23.08 14.56 -7.26
C SER A 392 23.26 14.66 -8.77
N ARG A 393 23.76 13.59 -9.39
CA ARG A 393 23.84 13.46 -10.85
C ARG A 393 22.44 13.46 -11.51
N ARG A 394 21.36 13.37 -10.71
CA ARG A 394 19.95 13.36 -11.14
C ARG A 394 19.27 14.73 -11.11
N ALA A 395 19.91 15.75 -10.52
CA ALA A 395 19.28 17.07 -10.27
C ALA A 395 18.83 17.81 -11.55
N ALA A 396 19.30 17.41 -12.74
CA ALA A 396 18.85 17.95 -14.03
C ALA A 396 17.43 17.51 -14.45
N CYS A 397 16.77 16.60 -13.72
CA CYS A 397 15.39 16.18 -14.00
C CYS A 397 14.37 16.53 -12.91
N ASP A 398 14.82 17.00 -11.73
CA ASP A 398 13.93 17.41 -10.64
C ASP A 398 13.48 18.89 -10.83
N THR A 399 12.69 19.14 -11.88
CA THR A 399 12.05 20.45 -12.08
C THR A 399 10.95 20.68 -11.04
N GLU A 400 11.22 21.63 -10.14
CA GLU A 400 10.34 22.18 -9.11
C GLU A 400 9.82 21.16 -8.08
N ALA A 401 10.36 21.25 -6.86
CA ALA A 401 9.76 20.61 -5.69
C ALA A 401 8.39 21.23 -5.39
N VAL A 402 7.32 20.60 -5.91
CA VAL A 402 5.92 21.03 -5.71
C VAL A 402 5.66 21.21 -4.21
N PRO A 403 5.31 22.44 -3.75
CA PRO A 403 5.03 22.72 -2.35
C PRO A 403 3.97 21.76 -1.80
N GLN A 404 4.09 21.37 -0.53
CA GLN A 404 3.28 20.29 0.06
C GLN A 404 1.78 20.50 -0.13
N ALA A 405 1.27 21.71 0.14
CA ALA A 405 -0.12 22.09 -0.09
C ALA A 405 -0.58 22.05 -1.56
N ALA A 406 0.34 22.22 -2.53
CA ALA A 406 0.04 22.16 -3.96
C ALA A 406 -0.01 20.73 -4.53
N ARG A 407 0.17 19.71 -3.68
CA ARG A 407 -0.03 18.30 -4.03
C ARG A 407 -1.46 17.81 -3.76
N LEU A 408 -2.18 18.46 -2.86
CA LEU A 408 -3.54 18.11 -2.49
C LEU A 408 -4.53 18.76 -3.47
N LEU A 409 -5.36 17.94 -4.11
CA LEU A 409 -6.41 18.36 -5.03
C LEU A 409 -7.77 17.98 -4.43
N PRO A 410 -8.52 18.92 -3.83
CA PRO A 410 -9.89 18.64 -3.40
C PRO A 410 -10.76 18.38 -4.63
N ALA A 411 -11.59 17.34 -4.56
CA ALA A 411 -12.51 16.96 -5.63
C ALA A 411 -13.93 16.92 -5.08
N GLU A 412 -14.73 17.92 -5.45
CA GLU A 412 -16.14 18.04 -5.05
C GLU A 412 -16.98 16.85 -5.56
N PRO A 413 -18.10 16.51 -4.90
CA PRO A 413 -19.02 15.48 -5.38
C PRO A 413 -19.50 15.78 -6.81
N VAL A 414 -19.36 14.79 -7.70
CA VAL A 414 -19.64 14.98 -9.14
C VAL A 414 -21.12 14.74 -9.41
N ASP A 415 -21.71 15.53 -10.31
CA ASP A 415 -23.06 15.28 -10.81
C ASP A 415 -23.08 13.95 -11.59
N VAL A 416 -23.80 12.95 -11.06
CA VAL A 416 -23.87 11.58 -11.58
C VAL A 416 -24.37 11.49 -13.03
N ILE A 417 -25.08 12.52 -13.52
CA ILE A 417 -25.48 12.64 -14.93
C ILE A 417 -24.23 12.70 -15.84
N GLN A 418 -23.17 13.35 -15.37
CA GLN A 418 -21.93 13.62 -16.11
C GLN A 418 -20.92 12.46 -16.05
N ILE A 419 -21.17 11.44 -15.20
CA ILE A 419 -20.26 10.32 -14.99
C ILE A 419 -20.58 9.18 -15.96
N GLU A 420 -19.59 8.70 -16.70
CA GLU A 420 -19.71 7.51 -17.53
C GLU A 420 -19.63 6.22 -16.72
N LEU A 421 -20.55 5.29 -17.01
CA LEU A 421 -20.71 4.04 -16.28
C LEU A 421 -19.64 3.01 -16.71
N PRO A 422 -18.96 2.35 -15.77
CA PRO A 422 -17.80 1.50 -16.05
C PRO A 422 -18.15 0.12 -16.64
N TYR A 423 -19.42 -0.17 -16.93
CA TYR A 423 -19.90 -1.55 -17.13
C TYR A 423 -19.37 -2.22 -18.41
N ASP A 424 -18.94 -1.44 -19.41
CA ASP A 424 -18.24 -1.95 -20.59
C ASP A 424 -16.79 -2.39 -20.30
N LEU A 425 -16.20 -1.94 -19.19
CA LEU A 425 -14.84 -2.30 -18.75
C LEU A 425 -14.80 -3.59 -17.91
N TYR A 426 -15.95 -4.26 -17.72
CA TYR A 426 -15.95 -5.66 -17.30
C TYR A 426 -15.57 -6.56 -18.46
N SER A 427 -14.63 -7.47 -18.24
CA SER A 427 -14.25 -8.49 -19.24
C SER A 427 -15.29 -9.62 -19.31
N ALA A 428 -15.17 -10.51 -20.31
CA ALA A 428 -15.96 -11.74 -20.35
C ALA A 428 -15.63 -12.68 -19.18
N GLU A 429 -14.38 -12.68 -18.70
CA GLU A 429 -13.94 -13.43 -17.52
C GLU A 429 -14.53 -12.86 -16.23
N ASP A 430 -14.60 -11.52 -16.11
CA ASP A 430 -15.25 -10.85 -14.98
C ASP A 430 -16.71 -11.29 -14.87
N ILE A 431 -17.44 -11.26 -16.00
CA ILE A 431 -18.86 -11.60 -16.08
C ILE A 431 -19.14 -13.09 -15.84
N ALA A 432 -18.24 -13.98 -16.26
CA ALA A 432 -18.42 -15.42 -16.10
C ALA A 432 -18.11 -15.93 -14.67
N HIS A 433 -17.35 -15.18 -13.87
CA HIS A 433 -16.74 -15.71 -12.64
C HIS A 433 -16.88 -14.82 -11.38
N ARG A 434 -17.22 -13.54 -11.52
CA ARG A 434 -17.18 -12.56 -10.41
C ARG A 434 -18.57 -12.00 -10.12
N ALA A 435 -18.78 -11.48 -8.91
CA ALA A 435 -19.90 -10.60 -8.64
C ALA A 435 -19.65 -9.25 -9.34
N ILE A 436 -20.56 -8.86 -10.22
CA ILE A 436 -20.49 -7.60 -10.95
C ILE A 436 -20.96 -6.47 -10.03
N TYR A 437 -20.09 -5.49 -9.79
CA TYR A 437 -20.43 -4.35 -8.95
C TYR A 437 -21.17 -3.31 -9.80
N VAL A 438 -22.24 -2.75 -9.24
CA VAL A 438 -23.06 -1.72 -9.88
C VAL A 438 -23.39 -0.62 -8.86
N GLU A 439 -23.68 0.57 -9.36
CA GLU A 439 -24.08 1.74 -8.58
C GLU A 439 -25.35 2.31 -9.22
N ALA A 440 -26.37 2.58 -8.42
CA ALA A 440 -27.57 3.30 -8.85
C ALA A 440 -27.69 4.69 -8.19
N SER A 441 -26.96 4.93 -7.10
CA SER A 441 -26.92 6.18 -6.36
C SER A 441 -25.60 6.41 -5.62
N ARG A 442 -25.27 7.68 -5.40
CA ARG A 442 -24.18 8.14 -4.50
C ARG A 442 -24.74 8.91 -3.31
N GLY A 443 -23.96 9.02 -2.24
CA GLY A 443 -24.34 9.68 -0.98
C GLY A 443 -25.15 8.78 -0.02
N CYS A 444 -25.39 9.26 1.20
CA CYS A 444 -26.20 8.59 2.20
C CYS A 444 -26.78 9.61 3.21
N PRO A 445 -28.10 9.70 3.41
CA PRO A 445 -28.71 10.78 4.21
C PRO A 445 -28.51 10.61 5.72
N PHE A 446 -27.93 9.48 6.15
CA PHE A 446 -27.74 9.11 7.54
C PHE A 446 -26.40 9.61 8.09
N ARG A 447 -26.42 10.25 9.26
CA ARG A 447 -25.26 10.94 9.85
C ARG A 447 -24.44 10.04 10.80
N CYS A 448 -24.40 8.74 10.54
CA CYS A 448 -23.79 7.72 11.40
C CYS A 448 -22.29 7.97 11.63
N GLU A 449 -21.90 8.28 12.86
CA GLU A 449 -20.57 8.85 13.17
C GLU A 449 -19.39 7.89 12.91
N TYR A 450 -19.63 6.58 12.84
CA TYR A 450 -18.63 5.56 12.51
C TYR A 450 -18.46 5.30 10.99
N CYS A 451 -19.26 5.95 10.13
CA CYS A 451 -19.35 5.61 8.70
C CYS A 451 -18.94 6.76 7.78
N MET A 452 -18.00 6.52 6.88
CA MET A 452 -17.54 7.48 5.87
C MET A 452 -18.64 8.00 4.95
N SER A 453 -19.71 7.22 4.75
CA SER A 453 -20.85 7.62 3.91
C SER A 453 -21.65 8.79 4.49
N SER A 454 -21.50 9.11 5.78
CA SER A 454 -22.17 10.26 6.42
C SER A 454 -21.61 11.62 5.99
N LEU A 455 -20.48 11.63 5.27
CA LEU A 455 -19.78 12.83 4.82
C LEU A 455 -20.41 13.44 3.55
N ASP A 456 -21.12 12.63 2.77
CA ASP A 456 -22.01 13.11 1.69
C ASP A 456 -23.48 12.79 2.01
N PRO A 457 -24.24 13.75 2.57
CA PRO A 457 -25.65 13.56 2.89
C PRO A 457 -26.58 13.66 1.67
N ALA A 458 -26.07 13.98 0.47
CA ALA A 458 -26.88 14.29 -0.71
C ALA A 458 -27.01 13.07 -1.63
N VAL A 459 -28.15 12.37 -1.55
CA VAL A 459 -28.43 11.20 -2.39
C VAL A 459 -28.62 11.62 -3.85
N ARG A 460 -27.73 11.14 -4.73
CA ARG A 460 -27.69 11.43 -6.16
C ARG A 460 -27.95 10.14 -6.95
N TYR A 461 -29.13 9.98 -7.55
CA TYR A 461 -29.46 8.81 -8.38
C TYR A 461 -28.99 8.98 -9.82
N PHE A 462 -28.44 7.92 -10.41
CA PHE A 462 -28.11 7.88 -11.84
C PHE A 462 -29.41 7.86 -12.69
N PRO A 463 -29.47 8.57 -13.83
CA PRO A 463 -30.67 8.60 -14.67
C PRO A 463 -31.07 7.21 -15.19
N GLU A 464 -32.37 6.91 -15.15
CA GLU A 464 -32.94 5.60 -15.52
C GLU A 464 -32.65 5.24 -16.98
N GLU A 465 -32.64 6.24 -17.87
CA GLU A 465 -32.30 6.14 -19.28
C GLU A 465 -30.82 5.84 -19.55
N LYS A 466 -29.93 6.05 -18.57
CA LYS A 466 -28.52 5.63 -18.62
C LYS A 466 -28.31 4.29 -17.91
N LEU A 467 -28.98 4.09 -16.79
CA LEU A 467 -28.84 2.94 -15.89
C LEU A 467 -29.42 1.64 -16.48
N PHE A 468 -30.72 1.63 -16.84
CA PHE A 468 -31.38 0.39 -17.26
C PHE A 468 -30.82 -0.20 -18.57
N PRO A 469 -30.51 0.59 -19.62
CA PRO A 469 -29.85 0.04 -20.81
C PRO A 469 -28.45 -0.51 -20.54
N ALA A 470 -27.73 0.05 -19.55
CA ALA A 470 -26.42 -0.46 -19.15
C ALA A 470 -26.54 -1.76 -18.33
N PHE A 471 -27.62 -1.96 -17.56
CA PHE A 471 -27.96 -3.23 -16.95
C PHE A 471 -28.43 -4.28 -17.97
N GLU A 472 -29.25 -3.90 -18.96
CA GLU A 472 -29.65 -4.78 -20.08
C GLU A 472 -28.41 -5.36 -20.77
N LYS A 473 -27.45 -4.49 -21.10
CA LYS A 473 -26.18 -4.87 -21.73
C LYS A 473 -25.32 -5.80 -20.87
N LEU A 474 -25.40 -5.73 -19.54
CA LEU A 474 -24.75 -6.71 -18.66
C LEU A 474 -25.49 -8.06 -18.67
N LEU A 475 -26.83 -8.05 -18.66
CA LEU A 475 -27.66 -9.25 -18.75
C LEU A 475 -27.46 -9.98 -20.09
N ASP A 476 -27.45 -9.26 -21.22
CA ASP A 476 -27.15 -9.78 -22.57
C ASP A 476 -25.78 -10.46 -22.64
N ARG A 477 -24.79 -9.91 -21.93
CA ARG A 477 -23.43 -10.43 -21.86
C ARG A 477 -23.27 -11.62 -20.91
N GLY A 478 -24.35 -12.04 -20.23
CA GLY A 478 -24.39 -13.20 -19.34
C GLY A 478 -24.19 -12.90 -17.86
N ALA A 479 -24.19 -11.63 -17.42
CA ALA A 479 -24.05 -11.30 -16.00
C ALA A 479 -25.31 -11.74 -15.23
N ARG A 480 -25.13 -12.50 -14.16
CA ARG A 480 -26.23 -12.99 -13.29
C ARG A 480 -26.03 -12.63 -11.82
N SER A 481 -24.79 -12.44 -11.36
CA SER A 481 -24.48 -11.99 -9.99
C SER A 481 -24.18 -10.49 -9.97
N PHE A 482 -25.00 -9.71 -9.28
CA PHE A 482 -24.86 -8.27 -9.13
C PHE A 482 -24.75 -7.90 -7.64
N LYS A 483 -23.76 -7.07 -7.25
CA LYS A 483 -23.78 -6.36 -5.96
C LYS A 483 -23.87 -4.86 -6.19
N PHE A 484 -24.92 -4.25 -5.65
CA PHE A 484 -25.07 -2.81 -5.57
C PHE A 484 -24.15 -2.28 -4.46
N VAL A 485 -23.42 -1.21 -4.75
CA VAL A 485 -22.56 -0.50 -3.76
C VAL A 485 -23.27 0.69 -3.10
N ASP A 486 -24.50 0.95 -3.54
CA ASP A 486 -25.49 1.84 -2.94
C ASP A 486 -25.64 1.61 -1.44
N ARG A 487 -25.57 2.68 -0.65
CA ARG A 487 -25.51 2.61 0.83
C ARG A 487 -26.81 2.24 1.52
N THR A 488 -27.93 2.42 0.83
CA THR A 488 -29.26 2.02 1.29
C THR A 488 -30.19 2.00 0.08
N PHE A 489 -30.41 0.81 -0.48
CA PHE A 489 -31.29 0.59 -1.64
C PHE A 489 -32.71 1.13 -1.44
N ASN A 490 -33.24 1.05 -0.22
CA ASN A 490 -34.61 1.42 0.12
C ASN A 490 -34.77 2.87 0.62
N ILE A 491 -34.01 3.84 0.11
CA ILE A 491 -34.28 5.27 0.37
C ILE A 491 -35.46 5.74 -0.49
N ASP A 492 -35.31 5.73 -1.82
CA ASP A 492 -36.41 6.01 -2.75
C ASP A 492 -37.13 4.70 -3.10
N ILE A 493 -38.33 4.53 -2.53
CA ILE A 493 -39.14 3.33 -2.69
C ILE A 493 -39.64 3.19 -4.14
N ALA A 494 -39.94 4.29 -4.84
CA ALA A 494 -40.41 4.23 -6.22
C ALA A 494 -39.29 3.78 -7.16
N PHE A 495 -38.07 4.27 -6.95
CA PHE A 495 -36.88 3.82 -7.69
C PHE A 495 -36.51 2.36 -7.34
N ALA A 496 -36.52 1.99 -6.06
CA ALA A 496 -36.30 0.63 -5.59
C ALA A 496 -37.27 -0.38 -6.26
N LEU A 497 -38.55 -0.03 -6.36
CA LEU A 497 -39.56 -0.82 -7.07
C LEU A 497 -39.27 -0.94 -8.57
N LYS A 498 -38.77 0.11 -9.23
CA LYS A 498 -38.37 0.03 -10.66
C LYS A 498 -37.21 -0.94 -10.87
N VAL A 499 -36.16 -0.87 -10.02
CA VAL A 499 -35.01 -1.77 -10.11
C VAL A 499 -35.44 -3.23 -9.90
N LEU A 500 -36.24 -3.52 -8.87
CA LEU A 500 -36.76 -4.88 -8.65
C LEU A 500 -37.59 -5.39 -9.83
N ASN A 501 -38.49 -4.56 -10.38
CA ASN A 501 -39.30 -4.96 -11.53
C ASN A 501 -38.46 -5.21 -12.78
N PHE A 502 -37.51 -4.32 -13.10
CA PHE A 502 -36.60 -4.47 -14.25
C PHE A 502 -35.92 -5.84 -14.27
N PHE A 503 -35.28 -6.23 -13.16
CA PHE A 503 -34.60 -7.53 -13.07
C PHE A 503 -35.58 -8.71 -12.93
N ARG A 504 -36.73 -8.53 -12.26
CA ARG A 504 -37.74 -9.60 -12.08
C ARG A 504 -38.40 -9.99 -13.41
N GLU A 505 -38.61 -9.03 -14.31
CA GLU A 505 -39.07 -9.27 -15.69
C GLU A 505 -38.05 -10.02 -16.55
N ARG A 506 -36.77 -9.90 -16.22
CA ARG A 506 -35.61 -10.47 -16.94
C ARG A 506 -34.95 -11.62 -16.18
N TYR A 507 -35.64 -12.18 -15.19
CA TYR A 507 -35.06 -13.18 -14.29
C TYR A 507 -34.73 -14.48 -15.03
N GLU A 508 -33.49 -14.94 -14.86
CA GLU A 508 -33.04 -16.27 -15.24
C GLU A 508 -32.55 -17.05 -14.01
N PRO A 509 -32.64 -18.40 -14.01
CA PRO A 509 -32.10 -19.22 -12.93
C PRO A 509 -30.63 -18.93 -12.64
N GLY A 510 -30.32 -18.61 -11.38
CA GLY A 510 -28.98 -18.23 -10.94
C GLY A 510 -28.70 -16.72 -10.95
N MET A 511 -29.67 -15.89 -11.35
CA MET A 511 -29.62 -14.45 -11.08
C MET A 511 -29.70 -14.17 -9.57
N MET A 512 -28.84 -13.30 -9.07
CA MET A 512 -28.77 -12.85 -7.68
C MET A 512 -28.39 -11.37 -7.62
N LEU A 513 -29.16 -10.58 -6.87
CA LEU A 513 -28.94 -9.16 -6.60
C LEU A 513 -28.68 -8.95 -5.11
N HIS A 514 -27.54 -8.35 -4.77
CA HIS A 514 -27.16 -8.03 -3.40
C HIS A 514 -27.25 -6.51 -3.17
N PHE A 515 -27.99 -6.08 -2.14
CA PHE A 515 -28.19 -4.68 -1.75
C PHE A 515 -27.87 -4.43 -0.27
N GLU A 516 -27.24 -3.29 0.08
CA GLU A 516 -27.28 -2.74 1.44
C GLU A 516 -28.67 -2.12 1.69
N MET A 517 -29.32 -2.37 2.84
CA MET A 517 -30.63 -1.77 3.16
C MET A 517 -30.80 -1.41 4.64
N ILE A 518 -31.74 -0.50 4.94
CA ILE A 518 -32.07 -0.09 6.31
C ILE A 518 -33.39 -0.73 6.77
N PRO A 519 -33.39 -1.45 7.90
CA PRO A 519 -34.50 -2.35 8.26
C PRO A 519 -35.80 -1.67 8.72
N ASP A 520 -35.79 -0.41 9.16
CA ASP A 520 -37.01 0.28 9.60
C ASP A 520 -37.79 0.96 8.45
N HIS A 521 -37.20 1.12 7.26
CA HIS A 521 -37.86 1.75 6.10
C HIS A 521 -38.35 0.74 5.05
N LEU A 522 -39.23 -0.17 5.47
CA LEU A 522 -39.80 -1.21 4.59
C LEU A 522 -41.35 -1.09 4.53
N PRO A 523 -41.90 -0.31 3.57
CA PRO A 523 -43.35 -0.20 3.38
C PRO A 523 -43.94 -1.42 2.66
N GLU A 524 -45.27 -1.57 2.74
CA GLU A 524 -45.98 -2.75 2.25
C GLU A 524 -45.79 -2.99 0.75
N GLU A 525 -45.77 -1.94 -0.06
CA GLU A 525 -45.55 -2.05 -1.52
C GLU A 525 -44.18 -2.65 -1.87
N LEU A 526 -43.13 -2.32 -1.12
CA LEU A 526 -41.79 -2.88 -1.31
C LEU A 526 -41.74 -4.32 -0.78
N MET A 527 -42.38 -4.60 0.36
CA MET A 527 -42.53 -5.96 0.90
C MET A 527 -43.25 -6.89 -0.10
N GLU A 528 -44.35 -6.45 -0.72
CA GLU A 528 -45.07 -7.21 -1.74
C GLU A 528 -44.26 -7.41 -3.02
N ALA A 529 -43.41 -6.46 -3.41
CA ALA A 529 -42.48 -6.65 -4.52
C ALA A 529 -41.40 -7.71 -4.21
N ILE A 530 -40.85 -7.69 -2.98
CA ILE A 530 -39.85 -8.68 -2.50
C ILE A 530 -40.46 -10.09 -2.46
N LYS A 531 -41.73 -10.24 -2.05
CA LYS A 531 -42.45 -11.53 -2.09
C LYS A 531 -42.61 -12.11 -3.51
N GLN A 532 -42.66 -11.24 -4.52
CA GLN A 532 -42.81 -11.63 -5.93
C GLN A 532 -41.47 -12.01 -6.59
N CYS A 533 -40.33 -11.78 -5.94
CA CYS A 533 -39.03 -12.20 -6.47
C CYS A 533 -38.81 -13.72 -6.32
N PRO A 534 -38.26 -14.40 -7.35
CA PRO A 534 -37.90 -15.81 -7.28
C PRO A 534 -36.93 -16.18 -6.13
N PRO A 535 -36.92 -17.45 -5.67
CA PRO A 535 -36.00 -17.92 -4.65
C PRO A 535 -34.54 -17.68 -5.06
N GLY A 536 -33.73 -17.12 -4.16
CA GLY A 536 -32.31 -16.84 -4.43
C GLY A 536 -32.03 -15.59 -5.27
N MET A 537 -33.06 -14.89 -5.80
CA MET A 537 -32.87 -13.66 -6.56
C MET A 537 -32.33 -12.50 -5.70
N LEU A 538 -32.64 -12.46 -4.41
CA LEU A 538 -32.34 -11.32 -3.54
C LEU A 538 -31.47 -11.72 -2.35
N GLN A 539 -30.46 -10.90 -2.08
CA GLN A 539 -29.69 -10.86 -0.84
C GLN A 539 -29.69 -9.43 -0.27
N PHE A 540 -29.94 -9.30 1.03
CA PHE A 540 -29.91 -8.01 1.75
C PHE A 540 -28.84 -8.02 2.84
N GLU A 541 -27.98 -7.00 2.83
CA GLU A 541 -27.04 -6.65 3.89
C GLU A 541 -27.74 -5.64 4.81
N ILE A 542 -28.16 -6.11 5.99
CA ILE A 542 -29.05 -5.36 6.90
C ILE A 542 -28.25 -4.85 8.11
N GLY A 543 -27.77 -3.62 8.00
CA GLY A 543 -27.00 -2.98 9.07
C GLY A 543 -27.87 -2.56 10.25
N ILE A 544 -27.87 -3.35 11.34
CA ILE A 544 -28.50 -2.97 12.61
C ILE A 544 -27.47 -2.25 13.50
N GLN A 545 -26.25 -2.77 13.54
CA GLN A 545 -25.08 -2.25 14.26
C GLN A 545 -25.17 -2.36 15.79
N THR A 546 -26.28 -1.96 16.42
CA THR A 546 -26.58 -2.25 17.83
C THR A 546 -28.09 -2.29 18.09
N PHE A 547 -28.51 -3.01 19.13
CA PHE A 547 -29.87 -3.02 19.67
C PHE A 547 -30.04 -2.12 20.90
N ASN A 548 -28.97 -1.43 21.33
CA ASN A 548 -29.02 -0.46 22.43
C ASN A 548 -29.36 0.93 21.89
N GLU A 549 -30.55 1.43 22.21
CA GLU A 549 -31.09 2.69 21.69
C GLU A 549 -30.29 3.92 22.15
N GLU A 550 -29.64 3.89 23.32
CA GLU A 550 -28.77 4.96 23.78
C GLU A 550 -27.46 5.01 22.98
N VAL A 551 -26.84 3.85 22.73
CA VAL A 551 -25.64 3.74 21.87
C VAL A 551 -25.97 4.16 20.44
N ALA A 552 -27.09 3.69 19.91
CA ALA A 552 -27.60 4.02 18.58
C ALA A 552 -27.83 5.54 18.42
N HIS A 553 -28.45 6.19 19.42
CA HIS A 553 -28.60 7.65 19.46
C HIS A 553 -27.26 8.38 19.58
N ARG A 554 -26.34 7.87 20.42
CA ARG A 554 -25.01 8.44 20.65
C ARG A 554 -24.24 8.56 19.33
N ILE A 555 -24.15 7.48 18.55
CA ILE A 555 -23.48 7.40 17.25
C ILE A 555 -24.29 7.97 16.06
N LYS A 556 -25.40 8.67 16.32
CA LYS A 556 -26.29 9.29 15.32
C LYS A 556 -26.88 8.30 14.30
N ARG A 557 -27.16 7.08 14.77
CA ARG A 557 -27.95 6.06 14.08
C ARG A 557 -29.22 5.78 14.90
N PRO A 558 -30.18 6.72 15.01
CA PRO A 558 -31.47 6.40 15.64
C PRO A 558 -32.17 5.30 14.82
N LEU A 559 -32.81 4.35 15.50
CA LEU A 559 -33.44 3.17 14.92
C LEU A 559 -34.76 2.88 15.62
N ASP A 560 -35.81 2.54 14.87
CA ASP A 560 -37.05 2.00 15.46
C ASP A 560 -36.89 0.49 15.68
N VAL A 561 -36.35 0.09 16.83
CA VAL A 561 -35.99 -1.31 17.10
C VAL A 561 -37.20 -2.25 17.06
N ALA A 562 -38.39 -1.77 17.45
CA ALA A 562 -39.62 -2.57 17.37
C ALA A 562 -40.03 -2.84 15.92
N LYS A 563 -39.93 -1.82 15.05
CA LYS A 563 -40.21 -1.94 13.62
C LYS A 563 -39.14 -2.76 12.89
N ILE A 564 -37.87 -2.68 13.31
CA ILE A 564 -36.79 -3.56 12.83
C ILE A 564 -37.11 -5.02 13.13
N GLU A 565 -37.44 -5.36 14.38
CA GLU A 565 -37.80 -6.73 14.74
C GLU A 565 -39.02 -7.23 13.96
N ALA A 566 -40.04 -6.37 13.77
CA ALA A 566 -41.20 -6.71 12.95
C ALA A 566 -40.79 -7.00 11.50
N ASN A 567 -40.13 -6.05 10.82
CA ASN A 567 -39.75 -6.17 9.42
C ASN A 567 -38.81 -7.36 9.17
N MET A 568 -37.87 -7.63 10.09
CA MET A 568 -36.98 -8.79 10.03
C MET A 568 -37.75 -10.12 10.10
N ARG A 569 -38.74 -10.24 11.00
CA ARG A 569 -39.61 -11.43 11.07
C ARG A 569 -40.39 -11.60 9.77
N ARG A 570 -40.99 -10.51 9.25
CA ARG A 570 -41.74 -10.54 7.98
C ARG A 570 -40.87 -10.97 6.80
N LEU A 571 -39.67 -10.39 6.64
CA LEU A 571 -38.71 -10.80 5.62
C LEU A 571 -38.35 -12.30 5.73
N ARG A 572 -38.16 -12.81 6.96
CA ARG A 572 -37.79 -14.21 7.22
C ARG A 572 -38.93 -15.23 7.13
N GLU A 573 -40.17 -14.81 7.28
CA GLU A 573 -41.34 -15.70 7.39
C GLU A 573 -42.31 -15.58 6.19
N GLU A 574 -42.37 -14.41 5.54
CA GLU A 574 -43.25 -14.16 4.38
C GLU A 574 -42.51 -14.20 3.03
N THR A 575 -41.17 -14.18 3.01
CA THR A 575 -40.37 -14.06 1.77
C THR A 575 -39.30 -15.17 1.63
N ARG A 576 -38.48 -15.10 0.56
CA ARG A 576 -37.35 -16.02 0.31
C ARG A 576 -36.00 -15.30 0.16
N VAL A 577 -35.88 -14.08 0.69
CA VAL A 577 -34.64 -13.30 0.64
C VAL A 577 -33.54 -13.93 1.50
N HIS A 578 -32.29 -13.80 1.07
CA HIS A 578 -31.13 -14.09 1.91
C HIS A 578 -30.79 -12.88 2.78
N ILE A 579 -30.90 -13.02 4.11
CA ILE A 579 -30.59 -11.94 5.05
C ILE A 579 -29.22 -12.15 5.68
N HIS A 580 -28.31 -11.23 5.38
CA HIS A 580 -27.11 -10.95 6.14
C HIS A 580 -27.44 -9.79 7.12
N SER A 581 -26.89 -9.80 8.34
CA SER A 581 -27.18 -8.73 9.31
C SER A 581 -26.00 -8.39 10.20
N ASP A 582 -25.76 -7.09 10.38
CA ASP A 582 -24.55 -6.58 11.00
C ASP A 582 -24.78 -6.12 12.44
N LEU A 583 -23.80 -6.40 13.29
CA LEU A 583 -23.60 -5.76 14.60
C LEU A 583 -22.15 -5.28 14.70
N ILE A 584 -21.89 -4.14 15.35
CA ILE A 584 -20.54 -3.62 15.59
C ILE A 584 -20.25 -3.68 17.08
N ALA A 585 -19.24 -4.45 17.47
CA ALA A 585 -18.75 -4.49 18.84
C ALA A 585 -17.80 -3.33 19.16
N GLY A 586 -17.87 -2.82 20.39
CA GLY A 586 -16.98 -1.78 20.90
C GLY A 586 -17.40 -0.36 20.53
N LEU A 587 -18.69 -0.14 20.28
CA LEU A 587 -19.27 1.19 20.12
C LEU A 587 -19.11 2.03 21.40
N PRO A 588 -19.06 3.38 21.30
CA PRO A 588 -18.88 4.24 22.47
C PRO A 588 -20.06 4.08 23.43
N GLY A 589 -19.75 3.76 24.69
CA GLY A 589 -20.74 3.54 25.74
C GLY A 589 -21.65 2.33 25.52
N GLU A 590 -21.16 1.30 24.84
CA GLU A 590 -21.71 -0.05 24.84
C GLU A 590 -20.84 -0.95 25.75
N ASP A 591 -21.48 -1.77 26.59
CA ASP A 591 -20.83 -2.81 27.39
C ASP A 591 -21.07 -4.21 26.81
N LEU A 592 -20.40 -5.20 27.40
CA LEU A 592 -20.42 -6.58 26.88
C LEU A 592 -21.80 -7.24 27.03
N ASP A 593 -22.51 -6.95 28.12
CA ASP A 593 -23.84 -7.51 28.42
C ASP A 593 -24.89 -6.95 27.46
N SER A 594 -24.84 -5.65 27.18
CA SER A 594 -25.63 -4.95 26.16
C SER A 594 -25.39 -5.51 24.76
N PHE A 595 -24.11 -5.71 24.39
CA PHE A 595 -23.74 -6.30 23.11
C PHE A 595 -24.25 -7.75 22.98
N GLU A 596 -24.06 -8.59 24.00
CA GLU A 596 -24.55 -9.98 24.00
C GLU A 596 -26.10 -10.04 23.99
N ALA A 597 -26.79 -9.14 24.70
CA ALA A 597 -28.24 -9.02 24.61
C ALA A 597 -28.70 -8.66 23.18
N GLY A 598 -28.01 -7.74 22.51
CA GLY A 598 -28.27 -7.40 21.11
C GLY A 598 -28.01 -8.56 20.14
N PHE A 599 -26.91 -9.29 20.32
CA PHE A 599 -26.61 -10.48 19.54
C PHE A 599 -27.69 -11.57 19.70
N ASN A 600 -28.11 -11.83 20.94
CA ASN A 600 -29.17 -12.81 21.23
C ASN A 600 -30.52 -12.42 20.64
N ARG A 601 -30.87 -11.12 20.62
CA ARG A 601 -32.06 -10.62 19.91
C ARG A 601 -31.98 -10.87 18.41
N LEU A 602 -30.85 -10.57 17.78
CA LEU A 602 -30.64 -10.83 16.35
C LEU A 602 -30.72 -12.33 16.01
N LEU A 603 -30.08 -13.18 16.83
CA LEU A 603 -30.14 -14.63 16.67
C LEU A 603 -31.59 -15.16 16.76
N ALA A 604 -32.43 -14.56 17.61
CA ALA A 604 -33.86 -14.90 17.71
C ALA A 604 -34.72 -14.42 16.52
N LEU A 605 -34.25 -13.43 15.74
CA LEU A 605 -34.84 -13.07 14.43
C LEU A 605 -34.46 -14.07 13.32
N ARG A 606 -33.42 -14.88 13.54
CA ARG A 606 -32.96 -15.97 12.66
C ARG A 606 -32.59 -15.49 11.23
N PRO A 607 -31.75 -14.45 11.02
CA PRO A 607 -31.15 -14.18 9.71
C PRO A 607 -30.33 -15.41 9.21
N GLN A 608 -29.92 -15.41 7.94
CA GLN A 608 -29.08 -16.50 7.42
C GLN A 608 -27.62 -16.35 7.88
N GLU A 609 -27.12 -15.11 7.92
CA GLU A 609 -25.77 -14.76 8.35
C GLU A 609 -25.83 -13.63 9.38
N ILE A 610 -24.91 -13.65 10.36
CA ILE A 610 -24.70 -12.54 11.29
C ILE A 610 -23.23 -12.14 11.23
N GLN A 611 -22.95 -10.92 10.76
CA GLN A 611 -21.62 -10.35 10.81
C GLN A 611 -21.44 -9.57 12.10
N VAL A 612 -20.59 -10.09 12.98
CA VAL A 612 -20.02 -9.29 14.07
C VAL A 612 -18.83 -8.52 13.49
N GLY A 613 -19.04 -7.25 13.20
CA GLY A 613 -17.98 -6.29 12.95
C GLY A 613 -17.31 -5.87 14.26
N ILE A 614 -16.04 -5.53 14.16
CA ILE A 614 -15.27 -4.87 15.23
C ILE A 614 -15.16 -3.41 14.81
N LEU A 615 -15.45 -2.46 15.72
CA LEU A 615 -15.41 -1.03 15.37
C LEU A 615 -14.02 -0.64 14.83
N LYS A 616 -14.00 0.18 13.77
CA LYS A 616 -12.79 0.65 13.10
C LYS A 616 -12.74 2.17 13.12
N ARG A 617 -11.57 2.73 13.43
CA ARG A 617 -11.31 4.16 13.21
C ARG A 617 -11.12 4.40 11.72
N LEU A 618 -12.17 4.84 11.03
CA LEU A 618 -12.10 5.29 9.65
C LEU A 618 -11.70 6.78 9.63
N ARG A 619 -10.61 7.13 8.95
CA ARG A 619 -10.10 8.51 8.91
C ARG A 619 -11.11 9.46 8.29
N GLY A 620 -11.45 10.53 9.00
CA GLY A 620 -12.51 11.46 8.60
C GLY A 620 -13.93 11.12 9.11
N ALA A 621 -14.15 9.93 9.67
CA ALA A 621 -15.41 9.62 10.37
C ALA A 621 -15.45 10.28 11.77
N ALA A 622 -16.62 10.74 12.18
CA ALA A 622 -16.82 11.51 13.42
C ALA A 622 -16.67 10.69 14.73
N ILE A 623 -16.43 9.37 14.65
CA ILE A 623 -16.31 8.47 15.81
C ILE A 623 -15.20 8.88 16.78
N ASP A 624 -14.15 9.57 16.31
CA ASP A 624 -13.04 10.05 17.14
C ASP A 624 -13.44 11.06 18.22
N HIS A 625 -14.60 11.72 18.09
CA HIS A 625 -15.11 12.61 19.14
C HIS A 625 -15.28 11.87 20.48
N HIS A 626 -15.63 10.58 20.43
CA HIS A 626 -15.86 9.72 21.60
C HIS A 626 -14.57 9.20 22.24
N THR A 627 -13.44 9.26 21.54
CA THR A 627 -12.19 8.57 21.91
C THR A 627 -11.70 8.95 23.32
N LYS A 628 -11.81 10.24 23.70
CA LYS A 628 -11.40 10.73 25.03
C LYS A 628 -12.43 10.47 26.13
N GLU A 629 -13.71 10.54 25.81
CA GLU A 629 -14.81 10.32 26.77
C GLU A 629 -14.88 8.85 27.18
N TRP A 630 -14.80 7.96 26.20
CA TRP A 630 -14.97 6.52 26.38
C TRP A 630 -13.65 5.74 26.48
N ASN A 631 -12.51 6.42 26.64
CA ASN A 631 -11.15 5.85 26.71
C ASN A 631 -10.88 4.79 25.62
N MET A 632 -11.25 5.13 24.38
CA MET A 632 -11.18 4.20 23.24
C MET A 632 -9.72 4.09 22.78
N VAL A 633 -9.21 2.86 22.68
CA VAL A 633 -7.85 2.60 22.17
C VAL A 633 -7.96 1.76 20.92
N TYR A 634 -7.51 2.29 19.78
CA TYR A 634 -7.51 1.61 18.49
C TYR A 634 -6.13 1.03 18.16
N ASN A 635 -6.09 0.05 17.28
CA ASN A 635 -4.85 -0.45 16.70
C ASN A 635 -4.17 0.67 15.87
N PRO A 636 -2.88 1.01 16.09
CA PRO A 636 -2.17 1.99 15.28
C PRO A 636 -1.89 1.50 13.85
N HIS A 637 -2.03 0.19 13.58
CA HIS A 637 -1.95 -0.40 12.25
C HIS A 637 -3.34 -0.61 11.64
N ALA A 638 -3.41 -0.50 10.32
CA ALA A 638 -4.64 -0.77 9.60
C ALA A 638 -5.02 -2.26 9.75
N PRO A 639 -6.30 -2.60 9.97
CA PRO A 639 -7.50 -1.79 9.72
C PRO A 639 -8.05 -1.03 10.94
N TYR A 640 -7.18 -0.56 11.86
CA TYR A 640 -7.53 0.38 12.95
C TYR A 640 -8.69 -0.08 13.85
N GLU A 641 -8.77 -1.39 14.10
CA GLU A 641 -9.79 -2.00 14.95
C GLU A 641 -9.66 -1.56 16.42
N ILE A 642 -10.80 -1.40 17.09
CA ILE A 642 -10.87 -1.10 18.51
C ILE A 642 -10.24 -2.24 19.31
N LEU A 643 -9.33 -1.87 20.21
CA LEU A 643 -8.63 -2.78 21.11
C LEU A 643 -9.28 -2.79 22.50
N GLN A 644 -9.78 -1.66 22.98
CA GLN A 644 -10.59 -1.57 24.22
C GLN A 644 -11.40 -0.27 24.29
N THR A 645 -12.43 -0.27 25.13
CA THR A 645 -13.13 0.92 25.62
C THR A 645 -13.12 0.95 27.15
N SER A 646 -13.63 2.04 27.74
CA SER A 646 -13.88 2.17 29.19
C SER A 646 -14.87 1.14 29.76
N LEU A 647 -15.73 0.53 28.93
CA LEU A 647 -16.69 -0.50 29.35
C LEU A 647 -16.28 -1.92 28.92
N ILE A 648 -15.46 -2.06 27.87
CA ILE A 648 -14.98 -3.36 27.37
C ILE A 648 -13.43 -3.36 27.37
N PRO A 649 -12.79 -3.88 28.44
CA PRO A 649 -11.33 -3.98 28.54
C PRO A 649 -10.71 -4.84 27.43
N PHE A 650 -9.40 -4.64 27.20
CA PHE A 650 -8.66 -5.33 26.12
C PHE A 650 -8.89 -6.84 26.06
N GLU A 651 -8.79 -7.52 27.20
CA GLU A 651 -8.99 -8.98 27.26
C GLU A 651 -10.39 -9.39 26.81
N GLN A 652 -11.43 -8.62 27.14
CA GLN A 652 -12.80 -8.89 26.70
C GLN A 652 -12.98 -8.59 25.20
N MET A 653 -12.40 -7.50 24.69
CA MET A 653 -12.44 -7.20 23.26
C MET A 653 -11.76 -8.31 22.44
N GLN A 654 -10.64 -8.85 22.91
CA GLN A 654 -9.98 -10.01 22.30
C GLN A 654 -10.85 -11.28 22.30
N ARG A 655 -11.78 -11.44 23.26
CA ARG A 655 -12.78 -12.53 23.26
C ARG A 655 -13.85 -12.30 22.21
N VAL A 656 -14.35 -11.08 22.07
CA VAL A 656 -15.32 -10.73 21.00
C VAL A 656 -14.70 -10.90 19.61
N GLN A 657 -13.44 -10.51 19.42
CA GLN A 657 -12.70 -10.74 18.16
C GLN A 657 -12.56 -12.24 17.83
N ARG A 658 -12.27 -13.09 18.82
CA ARG A 658 -12.28 -14.56 18.65
C ARG A 658 -13.68 -15.09 18.32
N PHE A 659 -14.69 -14.66 19.07
CA PHE A 659 -16.08 -15.06 18.86
C PHE A 659 -16.56 -14.73 17.44
N ALA A 660 -16.37 -13.49 16.98
CA ALA A 660 -16.73 -13.06 15.63
C ALA A 660 -16.12 -13.97 14.55
N ARG A 661 -14.82 -14.29 14.68
CA ARG A 661 -14.10 -15.17 13.76
C ARG A 661 -14.59 -16.62 13.80
N TYR A 662 -14.87 -17.18 14.98
CA TYR A 662 -15.39 -18.54 15.09
C TYR A 662 -16.85 -18.65 14.66
N TRP A 663 -17.65 -17.61 14.89
CA TRP A 663 -19.02 -17.51 14.38
C TRP A 663 -19.04 -17.52 12.85
N ASP A 664 -18.18 -16.74 12.20
CA ASP A 664 -18.07 -16.72 10.74
C ASP A 664 -17.72 -18.10 10.14
N ILE A 665 -16.68 -18.73 10.69
CA ILE A 665 -16.19 -20.05 10.25
C ILE A 665 -17.24 -21.16 10.46
N THR A 666 -18.00 -21.11 11.57
CA THR A 666 -18.93 -22.20 11.96
C THR A 666 -20.38 -21.97 11.55
N VAL A 667 -20.85 -20.73 11.44
CA VAL A 667 -22.25 -20.40 11.14
C VAL A 667 -22.37 -19.79 9.74
N ASN A 668 -21.79 -18.60 9.51
CA ASN A 668 -22.00 -17.84 8.27
C ASN A 668 -21.55 -18.60 7.02
N ASN A 669 -20.38 -19.26 7.09
CA ASN A 669 -19.82 -20.09 6.01
C ASN A 669 -20.70 -21.29 5.61
N GLY A 670 -21.78 -21.62 6.34
CA GLY A 670 -22.77 -22.63 5.96
C GLY A 670 -22.29 -24.09 5.96
N GLN A 671 -21.00 -24.36 6.14
CA GLN A 671 -20.43 -25.72 6.08
C GLN A 671 -20.88 -26.62 7.25
N PHE A 672 -21.35 -26.04 8.35
CA PHE A 672 -21.68 -26.75 9.60
C PHE A 672 -23.17 -26.61 10.01
N ILE A 673 -24.09 -26.37 9.08
CA ILE A 673 -25.54 -26.14 9.35
C ILE A 673 -26.16 -27.10 10.39
N HIS A 674 -25.77 -28.38 10.42
CA HIS A 674 -26.30 -29.36 11.36
C HIS A 674 -25.53 -29.48 12.69
N SER A 675 -24.24 -29.11 12.73
CA SER A 675 -23.37 -29.24 13.89
C SER A 675 -23.11 -27.93 14.63
N ALA A 676 -23.18 -26.77 13.97
CA ALA A 676 -23.11 -25.47 14.63
C ALA A 676 -24.21 -25.28 15.69
N PRO A 677 -25.48 -25.69 15.47
CA PRO A 677 -26.48 -25.72 16.52
C PRO A 677 -26.11 -26.63 17.70
N LEU A 678 -25.25 -27.64 17.54
CA LEU A 678 -24.79 -28.50 18.64
C LEU A 678 -23.58 -27.91 19.36
N ILE A 679 -22.70 -27.20 18.65
CA ILE A 679 -21.56 -26.45 19.21
C ILE A 679 -22.06 -25.34 20.12
N TRP A 680 -22.98 -24.49 19.63
CA TRP A 680 -23.41 -23.28 20.33
C TRP A 680 -24.54 -23.53 21.37
N LYS A 681 -25.29 -24.64 21.29
CA LYS A 681 -26.38 -24.98 22.23
C LYS A 681 -25.96 -25.27 23.68
N ASN A 682 -24.66 -25.49 23.92
CA ASN A 682 -24.12 -25.66 25.28
C ASN A 682 -23.63 -24.34 25.90
N ALA A 683 -23.80 -23.19 25.24
CA ALA A 683 -23.83 -21.89 25.91
C ALA A 683 -25.11 -21.83 26.77
N THR A 684 -24.97 -22.14 28.06
CA THR A 684 -26.08 -22.13 29.03
C THR A 684 -26.39 -20.70 29.47
N PRO A 685 -27.55 -20.42 30.10
CA PRO A 685 -27.85 -19.08 30.64
C PRO A 685 -26.84 -18.53 31.67
N ASN A 686 -25.91 -19.36 32.16
CA ASN A 686 -24.81 -18.98 33.06
C ASN A 686 -23.42 -19.07 32.38
N LYS A 687 -23.39 -19.11 31.04
CA LYS A 687 -22.18 -19.09 30.20
C LYS A 687 -22.47 -18.34 28.90
N SER A 688 -21.85 -17.17 28.75
CA SER A 688 -21.98 -16.35 27.55
C SER A 688 -21.66 -17.13 26.25
N LEU A 689 -22.29 -16.75 25.14
CA LEU A 689 -21.86 -17.18 23.79
C LEU A 689 -20.39 -16.81 23.53
N LEU A 690 -19.93 -15.73 24.16
CA LEU A 690 -18.56 -15.26 24.19
C LEU A 690 -17.61 -16.24 24.93
N GLU A 691 -18.03 -16.82 26.06
CA GLU A 691 -17.30 -17.93 26.71
C GLU A 691 -17.24 -19.19 25.85
N ALA A 692 -18.30 -19.50 25.10
CA ALA A 692 -18.27 -20.66 24.21
C ALA A 692 -17.16 -20.50 23.14
N GLY A 693 -16.95 -19.26 22.64
CA GLY A 693 -15.86 -18.91 21.73
C GLY A 693 -14.44 -19.10 22.28
N ASP A 694 -14.24 -19.12 23.60
CA ASP A 694 -12.95 -19.47 24.22
C ASP A 694 -12.75 -20.99 24.38
N THR A 695 -13.83 -21.78 24.30
CA THR A 695 -13.78 -23.25 24.45
C THR A 695 -13.62 -24.02 23.15
N VAL A 696 -13.75 -23.36 22.00
CA VAL A 696 -13.43 -23.95 20.69
C VAL A 696 -11.90 -23.98 20.53
N PRO A 697 -11.25 -25.16 20.50
CA PRO A 697 -9.80 -25.22 20.30
C PRO A 697 -9.44 -24.66 18.93
N PRO A 698 -8.27 -24.01 18.77
CA PRO A 698 -7.83 -23.51 17.48
C PRO A 698 -7.73 -24.67 16.50
N ALA A 699 -8.44 -24.57 15.37
CA ALA A 699 -8.43 -25.60 14.34
C ALA A 699 -7.01 -25.76 13.80
N SER A 700 -6.37 -26.89 14.12
CA SER A 700 -5.10 -27.30 13.52
C SER A 700 -5.31 -27.45 12.02
N SER A 701 -4.56 -26.71 11.21
CA SER A 701 -4.61 -26.79 9.75
C SER A 701 -4.30 -28.20 9.26
N GLY A 702 -5.25 -28.82 8.57
CA GLY A 702 -5.17 -30.12 7.91
C GLY A 702 -5.95 -30.11 6.61
#